data_AF-A0A7C7LUZ6-F1
#
_entry.id   AF-A0A7C7LUZ6-F1
#
_cell.length_a   1.000
_cell.length_b   1.000
_cell.length_c   1.000
_cell.angle_alpha   90.00
_cell.angle_beta   90.00
_cell.angle_gamma   90.00
#
_symmetry.space_group_name_H-M   'P 1'
#
loop_
_entity.id
_entity.type
_entity.pdbx_description
1 polymer ?
#
loop_
_entity_poly.entity_id
_entity_poly.type
_entity_poly.pdbx_seq_one_letter_code
_entity_poly.pdbx_strand_id
1 'polypeptide(L)'
;MIQNLVKKVFGSRSDREMKQLMPMVDQINQLAENLLSKSDDELKVRTQELKAMVIAARKATEEKAANDISDKDEAKKFILKAEHDQLEEILPEAFAMVKETCRRMCGSNWKVVGRELSWEMVPYDVQILGGIILHRGNVAEMKTGEGKTLVAAFPIYLNALTGRGVQLITVNDYLAQRDAEWMGEIYKRLGLTVGFILNNMTPDQRRESYNCDITYGTNNEFGFDYLRDNMSLQKEDQVQRGHAYAIVDEVDSVLIDEARTPLIISGAVDAPVDTSFVDLRPLVQNLVKKQKALISQIVSEGEIHMNEGKDKEAGYKLLQALRGMPKHPKVMKIFQEGGTKKLAHQVESDFMRDKKLHEVDEDLFFSIEEKSHVIDITEKGRNALAPDNPETFVIPDLGEMLHDIDDNDSISKLEKDKEKEKAHQIHADRSGRIHNMTQLLRAFTLYEKDVEYVVQNGRVQIVDEFTGRILAGRRYSDGLHQALEAKENVTVERETQTLATITIQNYFRMYDKLAGMTGTAATEAEEFGAIYNLDVIVIPTNEPIIRDDRDDLIYKTTREKYNAVIEEIAECHHKGQPTLVGTISVEASELMSRMLKRRNIPHNVLNAKQHASEAEIVARAGQTGAVTIATNMAGRGTDIKLGEGIKDIGGLHIIGTERHESRRIDLQLRGRSGRQGDSGSSVFYLSLEDDLMRLFNSERIASIMDRLGAEEGEVITAKMVSRAIENAQKKVEQRNYGIRKHLLEYDDVMNQQRQVVYDIRNQALQEEDISDTILEMVDEYVDDELSRLEDTDPQNWEWDNVKQNFSSHLLVDISSEAVQEVKGNNEISIEDVRNFILNQAKEVYQTRESLLPVEVMRGFEKFVVLRSIDEKWKDHLYAMDQLREGINLRAYGQKNPLLEYKSEGFQMFQEMMVDTTETTVERLYRTQIQGMDTAPQMPVGRTRNVQAQHDETTGMGFSSPSMQEQAAESSGAPKQPIKVDDKIGRNEKIKLVSPSGKEIKVKYKKIQQYLNQGYTQA
;
A
#
# COMPACT_ATOMS: atom_id res chain seq x y z
N MET A 1 -6.25 -39.36 1.81
CA MET A 1 -5.98 -40.54 0.94
C MET A 1 -6.86 -40.57 -0.31
N ILE A 2 -8.18 -40.37 -0.22
CA ILE A 2 -9.11 -40.41 -1.37
C ILE A 2 -8.75 -39.37 -2.45
N GLN A 3 -8.48 -38.12 -2.07
CA GLN A 3 -8.05 -37.06 -3.01
C GLN A 3 -6.76 -37.40 -3.79
N ASN A 4 -5.76 -38.01 -3.13
CA ASN A 4 -4.51 -38.43 -3.79
C ASN A 4 -4.72 -39.62 -4.75
N LEU A 5 -5.68 -40.51 -4.45
CA LEU A 5 -6.04 -41.62 -5.33
C LEU A 5 -6.78 -41.10 -6.59
N VAL A 6 -7.74 -40.18 -6.40
CA VAL A 6 -8.48 -39.53 -7.49
C VAL A 6 -7.54 -38.71 -8.39
N LYS A 7 -6.60 -37.95 -7.81
CA LYS A 7 -5.58 -37.19 -8.57
C LYS A 7 -4.67 -38.10 -9.39
N LYS A 8 -4.30 -39.28 -8.87
CA LYS A 8 -3.47 -40.26 -9.60
C LYS A 8 -4.21 -40.94 -10.76
N VAL A 9 -5.52 -41.14 -10.65
CA VAL A 9 -6.31 -41.87 -11.67
C VAL A 9 -6.86 -40.93 -12.75
N PHE A 10 -7.29 -39.72 -12.39
CA PHE A 10 -8.00 -38.80 -13.30
C PHE A 10 -7.26 -37.48 -13.56
N GLY A 11 -6.02 -37.32 -13.07
CA GLY A 11 -5.29 -36.06 -13.11
C GLY A 11 -5.84 -35.01 -12.12
N SER A 12 -5.11 -33.90 -12.00
CA SER A 12 -5.56 -32.70 -11.29
C SER A 12 -6.67 -31.96 -12.06
N ARG A 13 -7.32 -30.99 -11.40
CA ARG A 13 -8.27 -30.08 -12.07
C ARG A 13 -7.61 -29.38 -13.26
N SER A 14 -6.40 -28.86 -13.04
CA SER A 14 -5.58 -28.22 -14.07
C SER A 14 -5.32 -29.14 -15.26
N ASP A 15 -4.97 -30.41 -15.03
CA ASP A 15 -4.68 -31.37 -16.12
C ASP A 15 -5.90 -31.61 -17.02
N ARG A 16 -7.11 -31.59 -16.45
CA ARG A 16 -8.36 -31.77 -17.22
C ARG A 16 -8.67 -30.52 -18.04
N GLU A 17 -8.49 -29.36 -17.44
CA GLU A 17 -8.72 -28.07 -18.09
C GLU A 17 -7.76 -27.85 -19.26
N MET A 18 -6.48 -28.18 -19.10
CA MET A 18 -5.49 -28.12 -20.19
C MET A 18 -5.88 -29.04 -21.36
N LYS A 19 -6.33 -30.27 -21.08
CA LYS A 19 -6.79 -31.20 -22.13
C LYS A 19 -8.02 -30.69 -22.89
N GLN A 20 -8.91 -29.97 -22.22
CA GLN A 20 -10.09 -29.37 -22.86
C GLN A 20 -9.72 -28.18 -23.74
N LEU A 21 -8.66 -27.43 -23.40
CA LEU A 21 -8.21 -26.26 -24.14
C LEU A 21 -7.29 -26.59 -25.32
N MET A 22 -6.63 -27.74 -25.32
CA MET A 22 -5.68 -28.10 -26.39
C MET A 22 -6.24 -28.01 -27.82
N PRO A 23 -7.49 -28.48 -28.11
CA PRO A 23 -8.07 -28.32 -29.45
C PRO A 23 -8.19 -26.86 -29.92
N MET A 24 -8.43 -25.93 -28.98
CA MET A 24 -8.48 -24.49 -29.29
C MET A 24 -7.07 -23.95 -29.61
N VAL A 25 -6.04 -24.44 -28.92
CA VAL A 25 -4.64 -24.10 -29.24
C VAL A 25 -4.25 -24.59 -30.63
N ASP A 26 -4.65 -25.81 -30.99
CA ASP A 26 -4.44 -26.35 -32.33
C ASP A 26 -5.14 -25.49 -33.41
N GLN A 27 -6.37 -25.04 -33.13
CA GLN A 27 -7.11 -24.12 -34.00
C GLN A 27 -6.39 -22.77 -34.15
N ILE A 28 -5.90 -22.18 -33.05
CA ILE A 28 -5.12 -20.92 -33.07
C ILE A 28 -3.87 -21.08 -33.93
N ASN A 29 -3.15 -22.18 -33.77
CA ASN A 29 -1.96 -22.48 -34.55
C ASN A 29 -2.28 -22.61 -36.05
N GLN A 30 -3.36 -23.31 -36.40
CA GLN A 30 -3.81 -23.44 -37.78
C GLN A 30 -4.20 -22.09 -38.39
N LEU A 31 -4.89 -21.23 -37.64
CA LEU A 31 -5.25 -19.89 -38.09
C LEU A 31 -4.00 -19.02 -38.28
N ALA A 32 -3.00 -19.12 -37.41
CA ALA A 32 -1.76 -18.37 -37.52
C ALA A 32 -0.99 -18.71 -38.81
N GLU A 33 -0.96 -19.98 -39.23
CA GLU A 33 -0.36 -20.38 -40.51
C GLU A 33 -1.07 -19.76 -41.73
N ASN A 34 -2.39 -19.59 -41.66
CA ASN A 34 -3.15 -18.95 -42.74
C ASN A 34 -2.86 -17.45 -42.88
N LEU A 35 -2.40 -16.80 -41.79
CA LEU A 35 -2.08 -15.37 -41.77
C LEU A 35 -0.72 -15.05 -42.41
N LEU A 36 0.14 -16.03 -42.71
CA LEU A 36 1.45 -15.81 -43.35
C LEU A 36 1.37 -15.05 -44.68
N SER A 37 0.24 -15.20 -45.40
CA SER A 37 0.00 -14.53 -46.68
C SER A 37 -0.45 -13.07 -46.56
N LYS A 38 -0.81 -12.61 -45.36
CA LYS A 38 -1.39 -11.29 -45.10
C LYS A 38 -0.33 -10.22 -44.84
N SER A 39 -0.56 -8.97 -45.22
CA SER A 39 0.31 -7.84 -44.87
C SER A 39 0.04 -7.32 -43.44
N ASP A 40 0.98 -6.54 -42.88
CA ASP A 40 0.78 -5.91 -41.56
C ASP A 40 -0.40 -4.92 -41.56
N ASP A 41 -0.64 -4.24 -42.69
CA ASP A 41 -1.78 -3.33 -42.83
C ASP A 41 -3.11 -4.10 -42.89
N GLU A 42 -3.15 -5.28 -43.52
CA GLU A 42 -4.33 -6.15 -43.48
C GLU A 42 -4.64 -6.62 -42.05
N LEU A 43 -3.62 -6.91 -41.23
CA LEU A 43 -3.82 -7.27 -39.82
C LEU A 43 -4.41 -6.09 -39.02
N LYS A 44 -3.92 -4.86 -39.24
CA LYS A 44 -4.49 -3.66 -38.59
C LYS A 44 -5.95 -3.42 -38.99
N VAL A 45 -6.27 -3.55 -40.27
CA VAL A 45 -7.67 -3.44 -40.74
C VAL A 45 -8.53 -4.49 -40.06
N ARG A 46 -8.04 -5.73 -39.96
CA ARG A 46 -8.76 -6.80 -39.28
C ARG A 46 -8.98 -6.51 -37.80
N THR A 47 -8.01 -5.92 -37.09
CA THR A 47 -8.20 -5.45 -35.71
C THR A 47 -9.38 -4.48 -35.59
N GLN A 48 -9.50 -3.52 -36.51
CA GLN A 48 -10.60 -2.55 -36.49
C GLN A 48 -11.96 -3.21 -36.76
N GLU A 49 -12.01 -4.20 -37.65
CA GLU A 49 -13.22 -5.00 -37.89
C GLU A 49 -13.63 -5.79 -36.64
N LEU A 50 -12.69 -6.48 -35.98
CA LEU A 50 -12.96 -7.21 -34.74
C LEU A 50 -13.44 -6.27 -33.63
N LYS A 51 -12.79 -5.11 -33.47
CA LYS A 51 -13.19 -4.06 -32.51
C LYS A 51 -14.62 -3.57 -32.77
N ALA A 52 -14.95 -3.29 -34.03
CA ALA A 52 -16.30 -2.86 -34.42
C ALA A 52 -17.37 -3.93 -34.11
N MET A 53 -17.07 -5.22 -34.31
CA MET A 53 -17.98 -6.32 -33.99
C MET A 53 -18.27 -6.40 -32.49
N VAL A 54 -17.23 -6.32 -31.64
CA VAL A 54 -17.39 -6.35 -30.17
C VAL A 54 -18.22 -5.16 -29.67
N ILE A 55 -17.89 -3.95 -30.15
CA ILE A 55 -18.61 -2.72 -29.75
C ILE A 55 -20.08 -2.76 -30.21
N ALA A 56 -20.34 -3.24 -31.43
CA ALA A 56 -21.71 -3.36 -31.95
C ALA A 56 -22.54 -4.37 -31.15
N ALA A 57 -21.98 -5.53 -30.81
CA ALA A 57 -22.64 -6.54 -30.00
C ALA A 57 -23.00 -6.01 -28.60
N ARG A 58 -22.06 -5.29 -27.98
CA ARG A 58 -22.27 -4.65 -26.67
C ARG A 58 -23.37 -3.60 -26.73
N LYS A 59 -23.29 -2.66 -27.68
CA LYS A 59 -24.27 -1.58 -27.82
C LYS A 59 -25.69 -2.10 -28.08
N ALA A 60 -25.83 -3.11 -28.94
CA ALA A 60 -27.11 -3.76 -29.19
C ALA A 60 -27.71 -4.43 -27.93
N THR A 61 -26.86 -4.83 -26.98
CA THR A 61 -27.26 -5.43 -25.71
C THR A 61 -27.59 -4.36 -24.67
N GLU A 62 -26.85 -3.26 -24.62
CA GLU A 62 -27.15 -2.08 -23.79
C GLU A 62 -28.55 -1.51 -24.12
N GLU A 63 -28.87 -1.37 -25.40
CA GLU A 63 -30.20 -0.89 -25.85
C GLU A 63 -31.32 -1.86 -25.43
N LYS A 64 -31.08 -3.17 -25.42
CA LYS A 64 -32.06 -4.16 -24.92
C LYS A 64 -32.20 -4.10 -23.40
N ALA A 65 -31.08 -4.04 -22.68
CA ALA A 65 -31.08 -4.00 -21.22
C ALA A 65 -31.83 -2.77 -20.70
N ALA A 66 -31.64 -1.60 -21.32
CA ALA A 66 -32.34 -0.37 -20.96
C ALA A 66 -33.87 -0.44 -21.13
N ASN A 67 -34.37 -1.27 -22.05
CA ASN A 67 -35.80 -1.43 -22.31
C ASN A 67 -36.44 -2.54 -21.48
N ASP A 68 -35.71 -3.64 -21.24
CA ASP A 68 -36.28 -4.89 -20.73
C ASP A 68 -35.89 -5.21 -19.27
N ILE A 69 -34.89 -4.53 -18.69
CA ILE A 69 -34.34 -4.83 -17.36
C ILE A 69 -34.35 -3.58 -16.49
N SER A 70 -35.15 -3.59 -15.42
CA SER A 70 -35.25 -2.47 -14.47
C SER A 70 -34.11 -2.43 -13.46
N ASP A 71 -33.51 -3.58 -13.14
CA ASP A 71 -32.42 -3.71 -12.19
C ASP A 71 -31.06 -3.40 -12.87
N LYS A 72 -30.34 -2.40 -12.35
CA LYS A 72 -29.07 -1.94 -12.93
C LYS A 72 -27.97 -3.01 -12.89
N ASP A 73 -27.93 -3.84 -11.85
CA ASP A 73 -26.91 -4.89 -11.70
C ASP A 73 -27.19 -6.07 -12.62
N GLU A 74 -28.45 -6.45 -12.78
CA GLU A 74 -28.88 -7.47 -13.74
C GLU A 74 -28.61 -7.03 -15.18
N ALA A 75 -28.91 -5.75 -15.49
CA ALA A 75 -28.59 -5.16 -16.78
C ALA A 75 -27.09 -5.19 -17.07
N LYS A 76 -26.26 -4.79 -16.09
CA LYS A 76 -24.79 -4.84 -16.20
C LYS A 76 -24.29 -6.26 -16.47
N LYS A 77 -24.79 -7.26 -15.73
CA LYS A 77 -24.41 -8.68 -15.92
C LYS A 77 -24.80 -9.19 -17.32
N PHE A 78 -25.97 -8.80 -17.81
CA PHE A 78 -26.43 -9.18 -19.15
C PHE A 78 -25.52 -8.62 -20.25
N ILE A 79 -25.13 -7.34 -20.15
CA ILE A 79 -24.21 -6.69 -21.09
C ILE A 79 -22.82 -7.35 -21.07
N LEU A 80 -22.27 -7.58 -19.87
CA LEU A 80 -20.94 -8.20 -19.72
C LEU A 80 -20.91 -9.63 -20.26
N LYS A 81 -22.01 -10.38 -20.12
CA LYS A 81 -22.11 -11.73 -20.68
C LYS A 81 -22.08 -11.70 -22.21
N ALA A 82 -22.83 -10.82 -22.85
CA ALA A 82 -22.82 -10.70 -24.30
C ALA A 82 -21.45 -10.26 -24.84
N GLU A 83 -20.78 -9.32 -24.15
CA GLU A 83 -19.40 -8.94 -24.46
C GLU A 83 -18.45 -10.14 -24.34
N HIS A 84 -18.54 -10.93 -23.27
CA HIS A 84 -17.72 -12.12 -23.08
C HIS A 84 -17.95 -13.19 -24.15
N ASP A 85 -19.21 -13.49 -24.47
CA ASP A 85 -19.57 -14.47 -25.50
C ASP A 85 -18.99 -14.06 -26.87
N GLN A 86 -19.05 -12.77 -27.20
CA GLN A 86 -18.47 -12.23 -28.43
C GLN A 86 -16.93 -12.32 -28.44
N LEU A 87 -16.29 -12.09 -27.28
CA LEU A 87 -14.84 -12.21 -27.14
C LEU A 87 -14.37 -13.67 -27.26
N GLU A 88 -15.09 -14.64 -26.69
CA GLU A 88 -14.78 -16.07 -26.83
C GLU A 88 -14.94 -16.54 -28.29
N GLU A 89 -15.90 -16.00 -29.04
CA GLU A 89 -16.06 -16.31 -30.48
C GLU A 89 -14.83 -15.88 -31.30
N ILE A 90 -14.33 -14.66 -31.08
CA ILE A 90 -13.20 -14.12 -31.85
C ILE A 90 -11.82 -14.51 -31.28
N LEU A 91 -11.78 -15.11 -30.08
CA LEU A 91 -10.54 -15.45 -29.37
C LEU A 91 -9.55 -16.23 -30.24
N PRO A 92 -9.93 -17.32 -30.95
CA PRO A 92 -8.97 -18.08 -31.74
C PRO A 92 -8.28 -17.26 -32.83
N GLU A 93 -9.04 -16.38 -33.50
CA GLU A 93 -8.51 -15.50 -34.53
C GLU A 93 -7.63 -14.40 -33.93
N ALA A 94 -8.09 -13.75 -32.86
CA ALA A 94 -7.34 -12.69 -32.18
C ALA A 94 -5.99 -13.22 -31.66
N PHE A 95 -5.97 -14.41 -31.08
CA PHE A 95 -4.73 -15.02 -30.56
C PHE A 95 -3.80 -15.44 -31.70
N ALA A 96 -4.34 -15.92 -32.83
CA ALA A 96 -3.55 -16.23 -34.02
C ALA A 96 -2.85 -14.97 -34.58
N MET A 97 -3.53 -13.83 -34.59
CA MET A 97 -2.94 -12.53 -35.01
C MET A 97 -1.79 -12.10 -34.12
N VAL A 98 -1.91 -12.25 -32.79
CA VAL A 98 -0.81 -11.97 -31.84
C VAL A 98 0.38 -12.88 -32.10
N LYS A 99 0.15 -14.19 -32.24
CA LYS A 99 1.21 -15.17 -32.51
C LYS A 99 1.94 -14.88 -33.81
N GLU A 100 1.21 -14.60 -34.88
CA GLU A 100 1.77 -14.25 -36.19
C GLU A 100 2.55 -12.93 -36.14
N THR A 101 2.05 -11.92 -35.42
CA THR A 101 2.77 -10.65 -35.21
C THR A 101 4.11 -10.88 -34.50
N CYS A 102 4.13 -11.71 -33.45
CA CYS A 102 5.37 -12.07 -32.77
C CYS A 102 6.36 -12.79 -33.70
N ARG A 103 5.88 -13.68 -34.58
CA ARG A 103 6.69 -14.37 -35.59
C ARG A 103 7.32 -13.40 -36.58
N ARG A 104 6.56 -12.40 -37.06
CA ARG A 104 7.06 -11.35 -37.98
C ARG A 104 8.08 -10.42 -37.35
N MET A 105 8.00 -10.23 -36.04
CA MET A 105 8.94 -9.39 -35.29
C MET A 105 10.30 -10.07 -35.10
N CYS A 106 10.44 -11.38 -35.32
CA CYS A 106 11.73 -12.06 -35.18
C CYS A 106 12.81 -11.43 -36.07
N GLY A 107 14.00 -11.17 -35.49
CA GLY A 107 15.11 -10.48 -36.16
C GLY A 107 15.04 -8.94 -36.11
N SER A 108 13.98 -8.36 -35.53
CA SER A 108 13.88 -6.91 -35.32
C SER A 108 14.41 -6.47 -33.95
N ASN A 109 14.77 -5.19 -33.84
CA ASN A 109 15.23 -4.56 -32.61
C ASN A 109 14.65 -3.16 -32.42
N TRP A 110 14.41 -2.77 -31.18
CA TRP A 110 14.00 -1.42 -30.83
C TRP A 110 14.42 -1.03 -29.42
N LYS A 111 14.29 0.26 -29.13
CA LYS A 111 14.69 0.85 -27.86
C LYS A 111 13.61 0.63 -26.79
N VAL A 112 14.00 0.00 -25.68
CA VAL A 112 13.19 -0.24 -24.48
C VAL A 112 13.98 0.27 -23.28
N VAL A 113 13.44 1.25 -22.57
CA VAL A 113 14.02 1.96 -21.41
C VAL A 113 15.49 2.32 -21.65
N GLY A 114 15.75 2.93 -22.82
CA GLY A 114 17.10 3.36 -23.17
C GLY A 114 17.97 2.34 -23.90
N ARG A 115 17.57 1.06 -23.99
CA ARG A 115 18.40 -0.05 -24.50
C ARG A 115 17.81 -0.69 -25.75
N GLU A 116 18.64 -1.08 -26.71
CA GLU A 116 18.17 -1.90 -27.84
C GLU A 116 17.94 -3.35 -27.38
N LEU A 117 16.72 -3.84 -27.56
CA LEU A 117 16.35 -5.24 -27.36
C LEU A 117 16.00 -5.87 -28.70
N SER A 118 16.55 -7.05 -28.95
CA SER A 118 16.20 -7.89 -30.11
C SER A 118 15.01 -8.79 -29.78
N TRP A 119 14.12 -8.98 -30.75
CA TRP A 119 13.00 -9.89 -30.66
C TRP A 119 13.31 -11.20 -31.38
N GLU A 120 13.27 -12.32 -30.66
CA GLU A 120 13.54 -13.67 -31.19
C GLU A 120 12.54 -14.68 -30.59
N MET A 121 11.30 -14.27 -30.37
CA MET A 121 10.31 -15.04 -29.63
C MET A 121 9.09 -15.34 -30.49
N VAL A 122 8.82 -16.63 -30.68
CA VAL A 122 7.55 -17.13 -31.21
C VAL A 122 6.81 -17.85 -30.08
N PRO A 123 5.55 -17.47 -29.77
CA PRO A 123 4.84 -18.05 -28.64
C PRO A 123 4.65 -19.57 -28.71
N TYR A 124 4.96 -20.24 -27.60
CA TYR A 124 4.75 -21.67 -27.37
C TYR A 124 3.28 -22.00 -27.06
N ASP A 125 2.88 -23.26 -27.22
CA ASP A 125 1.52 -23.71 -26.93
C ASP A 125 1.13 -23.52 -25.46
N VAL A 126 2.07 -23.75 -24.54
CA VAL A 126 1.86 -23.49 -23.10
C VAL A 126 1.62 -22.01 -22.79
N GLN A 127 2.17 -21.10 -23.60
CA GLN A 127 1.95 -19.66 -23.45
C GLN A 127 0.58 -19.24 -23.97
N ILE A 128 0.12 -19.85 -25.06
CA ILE A 128 -1.25 -19.66 -25.59
C ILE A 128 -2.27 -20.15 -24.55
N LEU A 129 -2.05 -21.32 -23.95
CA LEU A 129 -2.86 -21.85 -22.84
C LEU A 129 -2.94 -20.87 -21.67
N GLY A 130 -1.79 -20.35 -21.23
CA GLY A 130 -1.74 -19.33 -20.18
C GLY A 130 -2.57 -18.08 -20.54
N GLY A 131 -2.50 -17.63 -21.80
CA GLY A 131 -3.28 -16.50 -22.28
C GLY A 131 -4.79 -16.74 -22.26
N ILE A 132 -5.25 -17.97 -22.55
CA ILE A 132 -6.66 -18.35 -22.48
C ILE A 132 -7.14 -18.33 -21.02
N ILE A 133 -6.35 -18.88 -20.09
CA ILE A 133 -6.67 -18.87 -18.65
C ILE A 133 -6.80 -17.44 -18.13
N LEU A 134 -5.88 -16.56 -18.50
CA LEU A 134 -5.96 -15.14 -18.14
C LEU A 134 -7.21 -14.49 -18.72
N HIS A 135 -7.55 -14.75 -19.99
CA HIS A 135 -8.76 -14.19 -20.61
C HIS A 135 -10.04 -14.56 -19.84
N ARG A 136 -10.10 -15.79 -19.32
CA ARG A 136 -11.23 -16.32 -18.55
C ARG A 136 -11.32 -15.84 -17.11
N GLY A 137 -10.44 -14.93 -16.70
CA GLY A 137 -10.48 -14.32 -15.37
C GLY A 137 -9.93 -15.23 -14.27
N ASN A 138 -8.86 -15.97 -14.56
CA ASN A 138 -8.23 -16.89 -13.62
C ASN A 138 -6.73 -16.59 -13.45
N VAL A 139 -6.11 -17.25 -12.48
CA VAL A 139 -4.67 -17.17 -12.25
C VAL A 139 -3.94 -18.26 -13.03
N ALA A 140 -3.06 -17.83 -13.95
CA ALA A 140 -2.15 -18.73 -14.65
C ALA A 140 -0.84 -18.89 -13.86
N GLU A 141 -0.64 -20.05 -13.22
CA GLU A 141 0.65 -20.40 -12.63
C GLU A 141 1.59 -20.95 -13.70
N MET A 142 2.57 -20.13 -14.09
CA MET A 142 3.61 -20.45 -15.06
C MET A 142 4.99 -20.23 -14.44
N LYS A 143 5.84 -21.26 -14.44
CA LYS A 143 7.16 -21.20 -13.80
C LYS A 143 8.01 -20.05 -14.37
N THR A 144 8.90 -19.52 -13.53
CA THR A 144 9.74 -18.39 -13.93
C THR A 144 10.63 -18.77 -15.11
N GLY A 145 10.64 -17.95 -16.17
CA GLY A 145 11.32 -18.25 -17.42
C GLY A 145 10.41 -18.78 -18.54
N GLU A 146 9.15 -19.12 -18.27
CA GLU A 146 8.17 -19.54 -19.30
C GLU A 146 7.64 -18.38 -20.17
N GLY A 147 8.09 -17.14 -19.94
CA GLY A 147 7.69 -15.97 -20.75
C GLY A 147 6.36 -15.32 -20.35
N LYS A 148 6.08 -15.20 -19.05
CA LYS A 148 4.84 -14.57 -18.49
C LYS A 148 4.48 -13.23 -19.15
N THR A 149 5.45 -12.34 -19.34
CA THR A 149 5.23 -11.04 -19.99
C THR A 149 4.64 -11.17 -21.40
N LEU A 150 5.08 -12.16 -22.19
CA LEU A 150 4.56 -12.44 -23.54
C LEU A 150 3.17 -13.11 -23.47
N VAL A 151 2.92 -13.94 -22.47
CA VAL A 151 1.62 -14.60 -22.26
C VAL A 151 0.50 -13.59 -22.10
N ALA A 152 0.73 -12.50 -21.36
CA ALA A 152 -0.25 -11.44 -21.17
C ALA A 152 -0.63 -10.72 -22.47
N ALA A 153 0.21 -10.74 -23.52
CA ALA A 153 -0.07 -10.05 -24.77
C ALA A 153 -1.34 -10.55 -25.48
N PHE A 154 -1.64 -11.84 -25.35
CA PHE A 154 -2.82 -12.46 -25.95
C PHE A 154 -4.14 -11.94 -25.35
N PRO A 155 -4.41 -12.08 -24.03
CA PRO A 155 -5.64 -11.57 -23.44
C PRO A 155 -5.68 -10.05 -23.44
N ILE A 156 -4.55 -9.34 -23.33
CA ILE A 156 -4.54 -7.86 -23.43
C ILE A 156 -5.07 -7.43 -24.79
N TYR A 157 -4.52 -7.97 -25.88
CA TYR A 157 -4.96 -7.63 -27.24
C TYR A 157 -6.47 -7.90 -27.42
N LEU A 158 -6.94 -9.10 -27.06
CA LEU A 158 -8.34 -9.49 -27.20
C LEU A 158 -9.28 -8.56 -26.42
N ASN A 159 -8.97 -8.26 -25.16
CA ASN A 159 -9.88 -7.49 -24.29
C ASN A 159 -9.80 -5.98 -24.55
N ALA A 160 -8.71 -5.49 -25.13
CA ALA A 160 -8.60 -4.11 -25.61
C ALA A 160 -9.57 -3.81 -26.77
N LEU A 161 -10.04 -4.82 -27.50
CA LEU A 161 -11.04 -4.68 -28.57
C LEU A 161 -12.42 -4.23 -28.05
N THR A 162 -12.67 -4.26 -26.74
CA THR A 162 -13.87 -3.67 -26.14
C THR A 162 -13.87 -2.14 -26.21
N GLY A 163 -12.70 -1.51 -26.36
CA GLY A 163 -12.54 -0.05 -26.31
C GLY A 163 -12.64 0.56 -24.91
N ARG A 164 -12.78 -0.26 -23.86
CA ARG A 164 -12.93 0.19 -22.46
C ARG A 164 -11.61 0.36 -21.72
N GLY A 165 -10.51 -0.06 -22.33
CA GLY A 165 -9.19 -0.08 -21.72
C GLY A 165 -8.88 -1.39 -20.99
N VAL A 166 -7.62 -1.80 -21.04
CA VAL A 166 -7.07 -2.92 -20.25
C VAL A 166 -5.92 -2.40 -19.40
N GLN A 167 -5.90 -2.76 -18.12
CA GLN A 167 -4.83 -2.37 -17.21
C GLN A 167 -3.95 -3.59 -16.88
N LEU A 168 -2.64 -3.48 -17.15
CA LEU A 168 -1.64 -4.46 -16.68
C LEU A 168 -0.90 -3.89 -15.48
N ILE A 169 -0.98 -4.61 -14.37
CA ILE A 169 -0.36 -4.26 -13.11
C ILE A 169 0.97 -5.01 -12.99
N THR A 170 2.03 -4.27 -12.69
CA THR A 170 3.38 -4.78 -12.42
C THR A 170 3.83 -4.38 -11.02
N VAL A 171 4.89 -4.99 -10.53
CA VAL A 171 5.42 -4.75 -9.18
C VAL A 171 6.11 -3.38 -9.03
N ASN A 172 6.59 -2.75 -10.12
CA ASN A 172 7.24 -1.43 -10.02
C ASN A 172 7.22 -0.68 -11.35
N ASP A 173 7.43 0.65 -11.27
CA ASP A 173 7.46 1.60 -12.38
C ASP A 173 8.43 1.21 -13.50
N TYR A 174 9.59 0.65 -13.17
CA TYR A 174 10.56 0.21 -14.18
C TYR A 174 10.01 -0.94 -15.03
N LEU A 175 9.37 -1.93 -14.42
CA LEU A 175 8.74 -3.04 -15.13
C LEU A 175 7.53 -2.57 -15.94
N ALA A 176 6.70 -1.67 -15.38
CA ALA A 176 5.59 -1.06 -16.09
C ALA A 176 6.05 -0.38 -17.39
N GLN A 177 7.05 0.51 -17.30
CA GLN A 177 7.60 1.20 -18.47
C GLN A 177 8.26 0.22 -19.46
N ARG A 178 9.10 -0.70 -18.95
CA ARG A 178 9.80 -1.69 -19.78
C ARG A 178 8.82 -2.52 -20.59
N ASP A 179 7.80 -3.07 -19.95
CA ASP A 179 6.88 -3.99 -20.59
C ASP A 179 5.91 -3.27 -21.52
N ALA A 180 5.52 -2.03 -21.20
CA ALA A 180 4.77 -1.17 -22.10
C ALA A 180 5.55 -0.82 -23.37
N GLU A 181 6.85 -0.52 -23.26
CA GLU A 181 7.69 -0.23 -24.43
C GLU A 181 8.08 -1.49 -25.21
N TRP A 182 8.23 -2.62 -24.52
CA TRP A 182 8.64 -3.89 -25.13
C TRP A 182 7.46 -4.61 -25.79
N MET A 183 6.45 -5.03 -25.01
CA MET A 183 5.27 -5.69 -25.56
C MET A 183 4.39 -4.73 -26.36
N GLY A 184 4.47 -3.42 -26.09
CA GLY A 184 3.68 -2.41 -26.79
C GLY A 184 3.88 -2.38 -28.30
N GLU A 185 5.04 -2.83 -28.79
CA GLU A 185 5.31 -2.94 -30.22
C GLU A 185 4.39 -3.96 -30.91
N ILE A 186 4.00 -5.04 -30.22
CA ILE A 186 3.01 -6.01 -30.73
C ILE A 186 1.68 -5.29 -30.96
N TYR A 187 1.19 -4.57 -29.95
CA TYR A 187 -0.11 -3.90 -30.00
C TYR A 187 -0.13 -2.77 -31.03
N LYS A 188 0.94 -1.98 -31.13
CA LYS A 188 1.10 -0.91 -32.12
C LYS A 188 1.07 -1.45 -33.55
N ARG A 189 1.72 -2.59 -33.80
CA ARG A 189 1.67 -3.27 -35.10
C ARG A 189 0.28 -3.79 -35.44
N LEU A 190 -0.50 -4.16 -34.43
CA LEU A 190 -1.91 -4.53 -34.57
C LEU A 190 -2.87 -3.33 -34.56
N GLY A 191 -2.37 -2.09 -34.39
CA GLY A 191 -3.18 -0.86 -34.49
C GLY A 191 -3.83 -0.40 -33.19
N LEU A 192 -3.34 -0.84 -32.03
CA LEU A 192 -3.79 -0.39 -30.71
C LEU A 192 -2.80 0.59 -30.07
N THR A 193 -3.31 1.39 -29.13
CA THR A 193 -2.54 2.38 -28.37
C THR A 193 -2.14 1.85 -27.00
N VAL A 194 -0.96 2.27 -26.52
CA VAL A 194 -0.35 1.77 -25.28
C VAL A 194 0.21 2.93 -24.48
N GLY A 195 -0.24 3.08 -23.25
CA GLY A 195 0.26 4.03 -22.26
C GLY A 195 0.84 3.32 -21.05
N PHE A 196 1.54 4.09 -20.21
CA PHE A 196 1.98 3.64 -18.89
C PHE A 196 1.87 4.76 -17.87
N ILE A 197 1.71 4.40 -16.60
CA ILE A 197 1.60 5.32 -15.47
C ILE A 197 2.84 5.14 -14.58
N LEU A 198 3.49 6.26 -14.27
CA LEU A 198 4.63 6.36 -13.35
C LEU A 198 4.34 7.42 -12.29
N ASN A 199 4.98 7.29 -11.13
CA ASN A 199 4.80 8.20 -10.00
C ASN A 199 4.99 9.68 -10.33
N ASN A 200 5.93 10.02 -11.21
CA ASN A 200 6.34 11.38 -11.54
C ASN A 200 5.47 12.06 -12.62
N MET A 201 4.42 11.38 -13.08
CA MET A 201 3.54 11.90 -14.14
C MET A 201 2.53 12.90 -13.59
N THR A 202 2.34 13.97 -14.37
CA THR A 202 1.27 14.96 -14.14
C THR A 202 -0.11 14.37 -14.45
N PRO A 203 -1.21 14.93 -13.89
CA PRO A 203 -2.57 14.46 -14.20
C PRO A 203 -2.88 14.41 -15.69
N ASP A 204 -2.43 15.40 -16.47
CA ASP A 204 -2.65 15.41 -17.93
C ASP A 204 -1.97 14.25 -18.66
N GLN A 205 -0.73 13.94 -18.27
CA GLN A 205 0.01 12.79 -18.81
C GLN A 205 -0.66 11.47 -18.41
N ARG A 206 -1.16 11.37 -17.16
CA ARG A 206 -1.90 10.19 -16.69
C ARG A 206 -3.16 9.98 -17.52
N ARG A 207 -3.94 11.04 -17.74
CA ARG A 207 -5.16 11.00 -18.56
C ARG A 207 -4.88 10.55 -20.00
N GLU A 208 -3.79 11.03 -20.61
CA GLU A 208 -3.35 10.56 -21.93
C GLU A 208 -3.04 9.05 -21.93
N SER A 209 -2.32 8.57 -20.90
CA SER A 209 -2.01 7.14 -20.73
C SER A 209 -3.25 6.28 -20.48
N TYR A 210 -4.17 6.71 -19.62
CA TYR A 210 -5.42 5.98 -19.36
C TYR A 210 -6.33 5.94 -20.60
N ASN A 211 -6.29 6.96 -21.46
CA ASN A 211 -7.04 6.98 -22.72
C ASN A 211 -6.53 6.00 -23.78
N CYS A 212 -5.32 5.46 -23.63
CA CYS A 212 -4.79 4.40 -24.50
C CYS A 212 -5.55 3.08 -24.26
N ASP A 213 -5.79 2.31 -25.32
CA ASP A 213 -6.47 0.99 -25.27
C ASP A 213 -5.88 0.06 -24.19
N ILE A 214 -4.58 0.20 -23.92
CA ILE A 214 -3.83 -0.57 -22.93
C ILE A 214 -3.04 0.38 -22.04
N THR A 215 -3.07 0.17 -20.73
CA THR A 215 -2.34 0.97 -19.74
C THR A 215 -1.53 0.07 -18.81
N TYR A 216 -0.23 0.30 -18.71
CA TYR A 216 0.65 -0.38 -17.75
C TYR A 216 0.86 0.49 -16.51
N GLY A 217 0.99 -0.11 -15.34
CA GLY A 217 1.25 0.64 -14.10
C GLY A 217 1.52 -0.27 -12.92
N THR A 218 1.60 0.32 -11.74
CA THR A 218 1.65 -0.40 -10.46
C THR A 218 0.29 -0.33 -9.77
N ASN A 219 0.02 -1.27 -8.87
CA ASN A 219 -1.18 -1.25 -8.03
C ASN A 219 -1.30 0.06 -7.23
N ASN A 220 -0.19 0.60 -6.76
CA ASN A 220 -0.16 1.86 -6.02
C ASN A 220 -0.58 3.03 -6.90
N GLU A 221 -0.01 3.15 -8.10
CA GLU A 221 -0.37 4.25 -9.01
C GLU A 221 -1.85 4.20 -9.41
N PHE A 222 -2.34 3.01 -9.77
CA PHE A 222 -3.75 2.80 -10.11
C PHE A 222 -4.67 3.07 -8.91
N GLY A 223 -4.37 2.53 -7.73
CA GLY A 223 -5.21 2.73 -6.56
C GLY A 223 -5.18 4.18 -6.03
N PHE A 224 -4.05 4.87 -6.13
CA PHE A 224 -3.97 6.29 -5.76
C PHE A 224 -4.63 7.21 -6.77
N ASP A 225 -4.56 6.91 -8.07
CA ASP A 225 -5.33 7.64 -9.07
C ASP A 225 -6.83 7.47 -8.82
N TYR A 226 -7.30 6.28 -8.45
CA TYR A 226 -8.68 6.07 -8.02
C TYR A 226 -9.05 6.90 -6.79
N LEU A 227 -8.21 6.93 -5.75
CA LEU A 227 -8.47 7.75 -4.57
C LEU A 227 -8.46 9.26 -4.91
N ARG A 228 -7.56 9.73 -5.78
CA ARG A 228 -7.51 11.12 -6.25
C ARG A 228 -8.72 11.51 -7.10
N ASP A 229 -9.15 10.63 -7.99
CA ASP A 229 -10.32 10.85 -8.84
C ASP A 229 -11.59 11.02 -8.00
N ASN A 230 -11.71 10.29 -6.89
CA ASN A 230 -12.82 10.42 -5.94
C ASN A 230 -12.68 11.59 -4.95
N MET A 231 -11.56 12.32 -4.97
CA MET A 231 -11.39 13.61 -4.27
C MET A 231 -11.41 14.81 -5.23
N SER A 232 -11.57 14.57 -6.54
CA SER A 232 -11.53 15.63 -7.55
C SER A 232 -12.74 16.55 -7.43
N LEU A 233 -12.53 17.84 -7.68
CA LEU A 233 -13.57 18.87 -7.60
C LEU A 233 -14.13 19.24 -8.99
N GLN A 234 -13.42 18.87 -10.05
CA GLN A 234 -13.83 19.05 -11.43
C GLN A 234 -13.73 17.72 -12.16
N LYS A 235 -14.63 17.49 -13.12
CA LYS A 235 -14.64 16.28 -13.94
C LYS A 235 -13.34 16.15 -14.74
N GLU A 236 -12.80 17.27 -15.19
CA GLU A 236 -11.57 17.33 -15.98
C GLU A 236 -10.35 16.89 -15.16
N ASP A 237 -10.38 16.99 -13.83
CA ASP A 237 -9.27 16.57 -12.98
C ASP A 237 -9.16 15.04 -12.86
N GLN A 238 -10.23 14.30 -13.17
CA GLN A 238 -10.23 12.84 -13.15
C GLN A 238 -9.33 12.29 -14.28
N VAL A 239 -8.55 11.27 -13.95
CA VAL A 239 -7.57 10.68 -14.89
C VAL A 239 -7.94 9.28 -15.36
N GLN A 240 -8.62 8.48 -14.54
CA GLN A 240 -8.97 7.09 -14.86
C GLN A 240 -10.23 7.00 -15.74
N ARG A 241 -10.44 5.81 -16.32
CA ARG A 241 -11.64 5.49 -17.11
C ARG A 241 -12.23 4.11 -16.80
N GLY A 242 -13.00 4.02 -15.72
CA GLY A 242 -13.67 2.77 -15.31
C GLY A 242 -12.72 1.59 -15.07
N HIS A 243 -13.30 0.44 -14.68
CA HIS A 243 -12.54 -0.75 -14.28
C HIS A 243 -13.01 -1.98 -15.08
N ALA A 244 -12.59 -2.09 -16.33
CA ALA A 244 -13.06 -3.14 -17.24
C ALA A 244 -12.32 -4.47 -17.07
N TYR A 245 -10.99 -4.47 -17.30
CA TYR A 245 -10.17 -5.67 -17.17
C TYR A 245 -8.79 -5.34 -16.60
N ALA A 246 -8.43 -6.04 -15.53
CA ALA A 246 -7.10 -6.00 -14.93
C ALA A 246 -6.40 -7.35 -15.06
N ILE A 247 -5.13 -7.31 -15.45
CA ILE A 247 -4.22 -8.45 -15.31
C ILE A 247 -3.13 -8.05 -14.33
N VAL A 248 -2.93 -8.87 -13.30
CA VAL A 248 -1.90 -8.65 -12.29
C VAL A 248 -0.70 -9.57 -12.56
N ASP A 249 0.42 -9.02 -13.00
CA ASP A 249 1.69 -9.76 -13.02
C ASP A 249 2.20 -9.92 -11.59
N GLU A 250 2.80 -11.08 -11.31
CA GLU A 250 3.25 -11.44 -9.98
C GLU A 250 2.12 -11.30 -8.94
N VAL A 251 0.93 -11.83 -9.29
CA VAL A 251 -0.32 -11.69 -8.54
C VAL A 251 -0.21 -12.08 -7.07
N ASP A 252 0.65 -13.04 -6.76
CA ASP A 252 0.93 -13.50 -5.40
C ASP A 252 1.68 -12.49 -4.55
N SER A 253 2.33 -11.49 -5.13
CA SER A 253 2.90 -10.40 -4.34
C SER A 253 2.01 -9.20 -4.26
N VAL A 254 1.34 -8.84 -5.35
CA VAL A 254 0.41 -7.70 -5.32
C VAL A 254 -0.82 -8.01 -4.45
N LEU A 255 -1.49 -9.14 -4.68
CA LEU A 255 -2.78 -9.44 -4.04
C LEU A 255 -2.66 -10.16 -2.69
N ILE A 256 -1.45 -10.59 -2.28
CA ILE A 256 -1.22 -11.33 -1.03
C ILE A 256 -0.13 -10.65 -0.18
N ASP A 257 1.06 -10.35 -0.73
CA ASP A 257 2.13 -9.75 0.06
C ASP A 257 1.88 -8.28 0.39
N GLU A 258 1.51 -7.48 -0.61
CA GLU A 258 1.28 -6.04 -0.49
C GLU A 258 -0.12 -5.72 0.07
N ALA A 259 -1.07 -6.63 -0.10
CA ALA A 259 -2.44 -6.56 0.43
C ALA A 259 -2.53 -6.61 1.97
N ARG A 260 -1.40 -6.50 2.68
CA ARG A 260 -1.33 -6.37 4.15
C ARG A 260 -1.60 -4.95 4.64
N THR A 261 -1.43 -3.94 3.79
CA THR A 261 -1.63 -2.53 4.15
C THR A 261 -2.55 -1.85 3.13
N PRO A 262 -3.54 -1.06 3.59
CA PRO A 262 -4.42 -0.31 2.71
C PRO A 262 -3.70 0.88 2.08
N LEU A 263 -4.16 1.33 0.92
CA LEU A 263 -3.76 2.57 0.29
C LEU A 263 -4.44 3.73 1.03
N ILE A 264 -3.67 4.67 1.57
CA ILE A 264 -4.21 5.80 2.34
C ILE A 264 -3.73 7.11 1.73
N ILE A 265 -4.60 8.10 1.56
CA ILE A 265 -4.23 9.49 1.34
C ILE A 265 -4.48 10.25 2.63
N SER A 266 -3.46 10.96 3.13
CA SER A 266 -3.57 11.79 4.31
C SER A 266 -3.29 13.26 4.01
N GLY A 267 -3.96 14.14 4.74
CA GLY A 267 -3.79 15.59 4.64
C GLY A 267 -3.60 16.22 6.02
N ALA A 268 -2.93 17.38 6.07
CA ALA A 268 -2.78 18.12 7.31
C ALA A 268 -4.14 18.57 7.85
N VAL A 269 -4.34 18.44 9.17
CA VAL A 269 -5.52 18.97 9.86
C VAL A 269 -5.47 20.51 9.86
N ASP A 270 -6.61 21.17 9.67
CA ASP A 270 -6.70 22.64 9.70
C ASP A 270 -6.57 23.25 11.10
N ALA A 271 -6.38 22.40 12.13
CA ALA A 271 -6.20 22.79 13.52
C ALA A 271 -4.82 23.42 13.80
N PRO A 272 -4.69 24.21 14.89
CA PRO A 272 -3.40 24.70 15.38
C PRO A 272 -2.43 23.53 15.66
N VAL A 273 -1.12 23.75 15.50
CA VAL A 273 -0.10 22.74 15.85
C VAL A 273 -0.19 22.48 17.35
N ASP A 274 -0.36 21.22 17.73
CA ASP A 274 -0.32 20.81 19.13
C ASP A 274 1.11 20.99 19.68
N THR A 275 1.27 21.89 20.66
CA THR A 275 2.55 22.18 21.31
C THR A 275 2.86 21.24 22.47
N SER A 276 1.91 20.39 22.87
CA SER A 276 2.03 19.52 24.04
C SER A 276 3.24 18.57 23.96
N PHE A 277 3.59 18.08 22.76
CA PHE A 277 4.79 17.27 22.54
C PHE A 277 6.09 18.01 22.91
N VAL A 278 6.15 19.31 22.58
CA VAL A 278 7.31 20.17 22.90
C VAL A 278 7.37 20.41 24.40
N ASP A 279 6.22 20.65 25.04
CA ASP A 279 6.10 20.93 26.47
C ASP A 279 6.43 19.70 27.34
N LEU A 280 6.00 18.50 26.92
CA LEU A 280 6.21 17.25 27.65
C LEU A 280 7.62 16.66 27.46
N ARG A 281 8.30 16.97 26.35
CA ARG A 281 9.60 16.36 26.01
C ARG A 281 10.64 16.43 27.13
N PRO A 282 10.89 17.56 27.81
CA PRO A 282 11.91 17.63 28.86
C PRO A 282 11.62 16.69 30.04
N LEU A 283 10.35 16.52 30.39
CA LEU A 283 9.90 15.63 31.46
C LEU A 283 10.16 14.17 31.09
N VAL A 284 9.74 13.77 29.89
CA VAL A 284 9.94 12.40 29.38
C VAL A 284 11.43 12.09 29.21
N GLN A 285 12.22 13.01 28.65
CA GLN A 285 13.66 12.83 28.48
C GLN A 285 14.37 12.60 29.82
N ASN A 286 13.99 13.33 30.87
CA ASN A 286 14.53 13.14 32.20
C ASN A 286 14.11 11.78 32.80
N LEU A 287 12.85 11.37 32.62
CA LEU A 287 12.35 10.08 33.07
C LEU A 287 13.12 8.91 32.42
N VAL A 288 13.30 8.95 31.10
CA VAL A 288 14.07 7.94 30.35
C VAL A 288 15.53 7.91 30.80
N LYS A 289 16.12 9.07 31.12
CA LYS A 289 17.50 9.13 31.65
C LYS A 289 17.60 8.45 33.02
N LYS A 290 16.63 8.67 33.92
CA LYS A 290 16.57 7.98 35.23
C LYS A 290 16.39 6.48 35.06
N GLN A 291 15.52 6.05 34.15
CA GLN A 291 15.32 4.63 33.82
C GLN A 291 16.61 3.99 33.27
N LYS A 292 17.31 4.61 32.31
CA LYS A 292 18.58 4.09 31.76
C LYS A 292 19.64 3.85 32.85
N ALA A 293 19.74 4.77 33.80
CA ALA A 293 20.65 4.63 34.94
C ALA A 293 20.26 3.45 35.83
N LEU A 294 18.96 3.31 36.12
CA LEU A 294 18.42 2.20 36.91
C LEU A 294 18.67 0.84 36.23
N ILE A 295 18.40 0.72 34.93
CA ILE A 295 18.64 -0.53 34.19
C ILE A 295 20.11 -0.89 34.15
N SER A 296 21.00 0.09 34.00
CA SER A 296 22.44 -0.15 34.07
C SER A 296 22.88 -0.75 35.41
N GLN A 297 22.23 -0.35 36.52
CA GLN A 297 22.47 -0.91 37.84
C GLN A 297 21.89 -2.32 37.96
N ILE A 298 20.63 -2.53 37.56
CA ILE A 298 19.94 -3.82 37.61
C ILE A 298 20.70 -4.90 36.83
N VAL A 299 21.20 -4.60 35.62
CA VAL A 299 22.01 -5.55 34.84
C VAL A 299 23.29 -5.92 35.59
N SER A 300 23.95 -4.95 36.21
CA SER A 300 25.17 -5.19 36.98
C SER A 300 24.91 -6.07 38.22
N GLU A 301 23.77 -5.87 38.89
CA GLU A 301 23.31 -6.74 39.99
C GLU A 301 22.99 -8.16 39.51
N GLY A 302 22.35 -8.29 38.34
CA GLY A 302 22.09 -9.58 37.70
C GLY A 302 23.38 -10.35 37.36
N GLU A 303 24.39 -9.67 36.82
CA GLU A 303 25.72 -10.25 36.56
C GLU A 303 26.39 -10.75 37.85
N ILE A 304 26.30 -9.97 38.94
CA ILE A 304 26.85 -10.35 40.25
C ILE A 304 26.14 -11.62 40.76
N HIS A 305 24.81 -11.65 40.76
CA HIS A 305 24.05 -12.83 41.20
C HIS A 305 24.33 -14.07 40.34
N MET A 306 24.51 -13.89 39.03
CA MET A 306 24.86 -14.98 38.13
C MET A 306 26.26 -15.54 38.45
N ASN A 307 27.24 -14.67 38.72
CA ASN A 307 28.59 -15.08 39.14
C ASN A 307 28.60 -15.73 40.53
N GLU A 308 27.65 -15.40 41.40
CA GLU A 308 27.46 -16.00 42.73
C GLU A 308 26.65 -17.31 42.71
N GLY A 309 26.15 -17.74 41.54
CA GLY A 309 25.30 -18.95 41.40
C GLY A 309 23.88 -18.80 41.96
N LYS A 310 23.38 -17.56 42.10
CA LYS A 310 22.04 -17.23 42.59
C LYS A 310 21.07 -17.06 41.42
N ASP A 311 20.73 -18.19 40.81
CA ASP A 311 19.96 -18.26 39.56
C ASP A 311 18.59 -17.57 39.62
N LYS A 312 17.87 -17.63 40.75
CA LYS A 312 16.54 -17.01 40.87
C LYS A 312 16.63 -15.49 40.95
N GLU A 313 17.56 -14.98 41.75
CA GLU A 313 17.80 -13.56 41.95
C GLU A 313 18.38 -12.91 40.69
N ALA A 314 19.30 -13.61 40.02
CA ALA A 314 19.80 -13.21 38.70
C ALA A 314 18.66 -13.19 37.67
N GLY A 315 17.82 -14.23 37.60
CA GLY A 315 16.68 -14.29 36.69
C GLY A 315 15.67 -13.16 36.91
N TYR A 316 15.40 -12.80 38.17
CA TYR A 316 14.53 -11.67 38.51
C TYR A 316 15.10 -10.34 38.01
N LYS A 317 16.39 -10.06 38.26
CA LYS A 317 17.05 -8.84 37.79
C LYS A 317 17.12 -8.77 36.27
N LEU A 318 17.38 -9.89 35.60
CA LEU A 318 17.35 -9.96 34.13
C LEU A 318 15.96 -9.72 33.55
N LEU A 319 14.91 -10.27 34.17
CA LEU A 319 13.52 -10.01 33.78
C LEU A 319 13.16 -8.53 33.98
N GLN A 320 13.55 -7.95 35.11
CA GLN A 320 13.32 -6.54 35.42
C GLN A 320 14.05 -5.62 34.42
N ALA A 321 15.27 -5.98 34.02
CA ALA A 321 16.01 -5.25 33.00
C ALA A 321 15.36 -5.36 31.61
N LEU A 322 14.86 -6.56 31.26
CA LEU A 322 14.16 -6.82 30.00
C LEU A 322 12.86 -6.03 29.90
N ARG A 323 12.04 -6.03 30.95
CA ARG A 323 10.79 -5.26 31.01
C ARG A 323 11.03 -3.75 31.09
N GLY A 324 12.11 -3.31 31.73
CA GLY A 324 12.34 -1.88 31.90
C GLY A 324 12.94 -1.17 30.68
N MET A 325 13.92 -1.77 29.98
CA MET A 325 14.45 -1.27 28.70
C MET A 325 15.12 -2.39 27.88
N PRO A 326 14.37 -3.13 27.04
CA PRO A 326 14.89 -4.31 26.32
C PRO A 326 16.01 -3.95 25.33
N LYS A 327 15.89 -2.82 24.62
CA LYS A 327 16.91 -2.32 23.67
C LYS A 327 18.15 -1.70 24.32
N HIS A 328 18.27 -1.70 25.65
CA HIS A 328 19.44 -1.11 26.31
C HIS A 328 20.73 -1.88 25.97
N PRO A 329 21.87 -1.23 25.63
CA PRO A 329 23.08 -1.92 25.16
C PRO A 329 23.63 -2.99 26.12
N LYS A 330 23.58 -2.74 27.43
CA LYS A 330 23.97 -3.74 28.44
C LYS A 330 23.01 -4.94 28.49
N VAL A 331 21.72 -4.70 28.28
CA VAL A 331 20.67 -5.73 28.28
C VAL A 331 20.88 -6.62 27.05
N MET A 332 20.98 -6.02 25.87
CA MET A 332 21.26 -6.74 24.63
C MET A 332 22.54 -7.58 24.71
N LYS A 333 23.61 -7.04 25.32
CA LYS A 333 24.88 -7.75 25.49
C LYS A 333 24.75 -8.97 26.41
N ILE A 334 24.14 -8.84 27.59
CA ILE A 334 24.03 -9.97 28.54
C ILE A 334 23.11 -11.07 28.01
N PHE A 335 22.10 -10.72 27.22
CA PHE A 335 21.19 -11.68 26.60
C PHE A 335 21.77 -12.40 25.36
N GLN A 336 22.99 -12.05 24.93
CA GLN A 336 23.77 -12.85 23.97
C GLN A 336 24.54 -14.00 24.66
N GLU A 337 24.68 -13.97 25.99
CA GLU A 337 25.33 -15.03 26.75
C GLU A 337 24.40 -16.24 26.91
N GLY A 338 24.96 -17.45 26.84
CA GLY A 338 24.18 -18.68 26.94
C GLY A 338 23.50 -18.83 28.30
N GLY A 339 22.18 -19.02 28.33
CA GLY A 339 21.41 -19.32 29.54
C GLY A 339 20.73 -18.13 30.22
N THR A 340 21.10 -16.89 29.92
CA THR A 340 20.52 -15.68 30.53
C THR A 340 19.06 -15.46 30.14
N LYS A 341 18.71 -15.68 28.86
CA LYS A 341 17.31 -15.66 28.37
C LYS A 341 16.44 -16.68 29.10
N LYS A 342 16.94 -17.89 29.27
CA LYS A 342 16.25 -18.99 29.95
C LYS A 342 15.94 -18.61 31.40
N LEU A 343 16.90 -18.00 32.09
CA LEU A 343 16.77 -17.57 33.47
C LEU A 343 15.65 -16.53 33.63
N ALA A 344 15.64 -15.52 32.77
CA ALA A 344 14.61 -14.47 32.76
C ALA A 344 13.21 -15.04 32.46
N HIS A 345 13.06 -15.85 31.41
CA HIS A 345 11.77 -16.44 31.02
C HIS A 345 11.23 -17.46 32.03
N GLN A 346 12.12 -18.17 32.74
CA GLN A 346 11.70 -19.08 33.81
C GLN A 346 11.08 -18.30 34.97
N VAL A 347 11.71 -17.20 35.38
CA VAL A 347 11.16 -16.30 36.42
C VAL A 347 9.87 -15.63 35.93
N GLU A 348 9.83 -15.16 34.68
CA GLU A 348 8.63 -14.59 34.07
C GLU A 348 7.44 -15.55 34.12
N SER A 349 7.67 -16.82 33.80
CA SER A 349 6.63 -17.87 33.83
C SER A 349 6.09 -18.11 35.24
N ASP A 350 6.97 -18.08 36.26
CA ASP A 350 6.56 -18.24 37.65
C ASP A 350 5.72 -17.03 38.12
N PHE A 351 6.15 -15.81 37.81
CA PHE A 351 5.40 -14.59 38.17
C PHE A 351 4.07 -14.45 37.41
N MET A 352 4.01 -14.91 36.16
CA MET A 352 2.76 -14.97 35.37
C MET A 352 1.78 -15.99 35.95
N ARG A 353 2.26 -17.19 36.32
CA ARG A 353 1.42 -18.22 36.97
C ARG A 353 0.79 -17.69 38.26
N ASP A 354 1.56 -16.92 39.02
CA ASP A 354 1.15 -16.43 40.33
C ASP A 354 0.46 -15.05 40.26
N LYS A 355 0.27 -14.48 39.05
CA LYS A 355 -0.32 -13.15 38.77
C LYS A 355 0.40 -11.98 39.47
N LYS A 356 1.72 -12.09 39.61
CA LYS A 356 2.58 -11.16 40.35
C LYS A 356 3.49 -10.30 39.48
N LEU A 357 3.28 -10.30 38.16
CA LEU A 357 4.18 -9.60 37.25
C LEU A 357 4.31 -8.10 37.54
N HIS A 358 3.26 -7.48 38.09
CA HIS A 358 3.27 -6.09 38.55
C HIS A 358 4.35 -5.81 39.61
N GLU A 359 4.69 -6.79 40.47
CA GLU A 359 5.75 -6.67 41.49
C GLU A 359 7.12 -6.41 40.84
N VAL A 360 7.36 -6.94 39.63
CA VAL A 360 8.61 -6.72 38.87
C VAL A 360 8.68 -5.28 38.36
N ASP A 361 7.53 -4.70 38.03
CA ASP A 361 7.41 -3.38 37.42
C ASP A 361 7.45 -2.25 38.44
N GLU A 362 6.98 -2.44 39.67
CA GLU A 362 6.88 -1.41 40.73
C GLU A 362 8.19 -0.62 40.95
N ASP A 363 9.33 -1.32 40.87
CA ASP A 363 10.66 -0.74 41.07
C ASP A 363 11.16 0.11 39.88
N LEU A 364 10.54 -0.03 38.71
CA LEU A 364 10.87 0.70 37.49
C LEU A 364 10.15 2.05 37.46
N PHE A 365 10.60 3.00 36.63
CA PHE A 365 9.84 4.22 36.35
C PHE A 365 8.74 3.99 35.31
N PHE A 366 8.96 3.05 34.40
CA PHE A 366 7.99 2.54 33.45
C PHE A 366 8.39 1.12 33.03
N SER A 367 7.43 0.33 32.59
CA SER A 367 7.67 -0.98 31.97
C SER A 367 7.30 -0.95 30.49
N ILE A 368 7.93 -1.82 29.71
CA ILE A 368 7.78 -1.95 28.28
C ILE A 368 7.43 -3.40 27.99
N GLU A 369 6.29 -3.61 27.34
CA GLU A 369 5.97 -4.89 26.74
C GLU A 369 6.33 -4.86 25.25
N GLU A 370 7.46 -5.47 24.90
CA GLU A 370 8.06 -5.37 23.56
C GLU A 370 7.14 -5.90 22.45
N LYS A 371 6.32 -6.93 22.74
CA LYS A 371 5.44 -7.55 21.74
C LYS A 371 4.20 -6.74 21.40
N SER A 372 3.65 -6.04 22.39
CA SER A 372 2.46 -5.19 22.24
C SER A 372 2.81 -3.72 22.01
N HIS A 373 4.10 -3.35 22.18
CA HIS A 373 4.60 -1.98 22.18
C HIS A 373 3.90 -1.07 23.21
N VAL A 374 3.32 -1.66 24.26
CA VAL A 374 2.67 -0.92 25.35
C VAL A 374 3.72 -0.49 26.36
N ILE A 375 3.61 0.75 26.82
CA ILE A 375 4.46 1.32 27.87
C ILE A 375 3.56 1.76 29.02
N ASP A 376 3.77 1.15 30.18
CA ASP A 376 3.02 1.47 31.39
C ASP A 376 3.89 2.28 32.34
N ILE A 377 3.36 3.41 32.80
CA ILE A 377 4.05 4.28 33.75
C ILE A 377 3.68 3.84 35.17
N THR A 378 4.69 3.54 35.97
CA THR A 378 4.51 3.11 37.36
C THR A 378 4.21 4.31 38.25
N GLU A 379 3.81 4.06 39.49
CA GLU A 379 3.64 5.13 40.49
C GLU A 379 4.95 5.92 40.70
N LYS A 380 6.08 5.21 40.72
CA LYS A 380 7.43 5.81 40.78
C LYS A 380 7.71 6.70 39.57
N GLY A 381 7.21 6.32 38.39
CA GLY A 381 7.23 7.12 37.17
C GLY A 381 6.42 8.40 37.27
N ARG A 382 5.16 8.31 37.69
CA ARG A 382 4.25 9.46 37.86
C ARG A 382 4.80 10.47 38.85
N ASN A 383 5.29 10.01 40.00
CA ASN A 383 5.92 10.85 41.02
C ASN A 383 7.19 11.55 40.50
N ALA A 384 7.92 10.93 39.57
CA ALA A 384 9.09 11.53 38.95
C ALA A 384 8.76 12.56 37.86
N LEU A 385 7.58 12.47 37.24
CA LEU A 385 7.08 13.37 36.21
C LEU A 385 6.41 14.62 36.78
N ALA A 386 5.52 14.45 37.77
CA ALA A 386 4.82 15.53 38.45
C ALA A 386 4.87 15.32 39.98
N PRO A 387 5.96 15.75 40.64
CA PRO A 387 6.13 15.58 42.09
C PRO A 387 5.03 16.25 42.92
N ASP A 388 4.50 17.37 42.43
CA ASP A 388 3.50 18.18 43.14
C ASP A 388 2.05 17.76 42.83
N ASN A 389 1.80 17.04 41.74
CA ASN A 389 0.46 16.55 41.37
C ASN A 389 0.49 15.30 40.46
N PRO A 390 0.76 14.11 41.01
CA PRO A 390 0.82 12.85 40.25
C PRO A 390 -0.49 12.49 39.52
N GLU A 391 -1.64 12.93 40.05
CA GLU A 391 -2.98 12.69 39.51
C GLU A 391 -3.22 13.35 38.13
N THR A 392 -2.34 14.26 37.71
CA THR A 392 -2.36 14.86 36.37
C THR A 392 -2.19 13.82 35.25
N PHE A 393 -1.54 12.69 35.57
CA PHE A 393 -1.27 11.60 34.63
C PHE A 393 -2.09 10.34 34.94
N VAL A 394 -3.28 10.53 35.52
CA VAL A 394 -4.29 9.49 35.74
C VAL A 394 -5.54 9.89 34.96
N ILE A 395 -6.07 8.96 34.15
CA ILE A 395 -7.34 9.17 33.43
C ILE A 395 -8.47 9.07 34.47
N PRO A 396 -9.25 10.14 34.68
CA PRO A 396 -10.39 10.07 35.59
C PRO A 396 -11.52 9.23 34.97
N ASP A 397 -12.30 8.52 35.78
CA ASP A 397 -13.45 7.77 35.28
C ASP A 397 -14.58 8.75 34.91
N LEU A 398 -14.80 8.94 33.61
CA LEU A 398 -15.83 9.84 33.10
C LEU A 398 -17.24 9.38 33.53
N GLY A 399 -17.48 8.07 33.65
CA GLY A 399 -18.77 7.55 34.09
C GLY A 399 -19.07 7.91 35.54
N GLU A 400 -18.07 7.78 36.42
CA GLU A 400 -18.17 8.20 37.83
C GLU A 400 -18.38 9.72 37.94
N MET A 401 -17.62 10.51 37.19
CA MET A 401 -17.77 11.97 37.18
C MET A 401 -19.16 12.42 36.69
N LEU A 402 -19.67 11.83 35.61
CA LEU A 402 -20.99 12.17 35.06
C LEU A 402 -22.11 11.74 36.01
N HIS A 403 -21.98 10.58 36.65
CA HIS A 403 -22.91 10.10 37.65
C HIS A 403 -22.97 11.03 38.87
N ASP A 404 -21.80 11.45 39.40
CA ASP A 404 -21.72 12.40 40.51
C ASP A 404 -22.34 13.77 40.18
N ILE A 405 -22.24 14.21 38.92
CA ILE A 405 -22.87 15.45 38.44
C ILE A 405 -24.39 15.29 38.31
N ASP A 406 -24.86 14.13 37.84
CA ASP A 406 -26.28 13.83 37.71
C ASP A 406 -26.98 13.69 39.07
N ASP A 407 -26.31 13.11 40.06
CA ASP A 407 -26.82 12.92 41.42
C ASP A 407 -26.78 14.20 42.29
N ASN A 408 -26.17 15.28 41.79
CA ASN A 408 -26.08 16.52 42.54
C ASN A 408 -27.35 17.38 42.41
N ASP A 409 -28.29 17.21 43.34
CA ASP A 409 -29.56 17.97 43.40
C ASP A 409 -29.41 19.45 43.77
N SER A 410 -28.20 19.91 44.11
CA SER A 410 -27.95 21.30 44.53
C SER A 410 -27.70 22.29 43.37
N ILE A 411 -27.59 21.80 42.13
CA ILE A 411 -27.30 22.60 40.93
C ILE A 411 -28.40 22.45 39.87
N SER A 412 -28.65 23.53 39.12
CA SER A 412 -29.69 23.56 38.07
C SER A 412 -29.33 22.69 36.85
N LYS A 413 -30.31 22.33 36.02
CA LYS A 413 -30.08 21.50 34.81
C LYS A 413 -29.04 22.12 33.86
N LEU A 414 -29.11 23.44 33.65
CA LEU A 414 -28.14 24.19 32.84
C LEU A 414 -26.72 24.23 33.46
N GLU A 415 -26.62 24.15 34.79
CA GLU A 415 -25.33 24.02 35.48
C GLU A 415 -24.79 22.59 35.42
N LYS A 416 -25.66 21.57 35.51
CA LYS A 416 -25.29 20.17 35.28
C LYS A 416 -24.71 19.99 33.88
N ASP A 417 -25.37 20.51 32.86
CA ASP A 417 -24.89 20.42 31.47
C ASP A 417 -23.51 21.08 31.29
N LYS A 418 -23.27 22.23 31.96
CA LYS A 418 -21.95 22.89 31.98
C LYS A 418 -20.88 22.10 32.72
N GLU A 419 -21.22 21.48 33.86
CA GLU A 419 -20.27 20.63 34.60
C GLU A 419 -19.97 19.33 33.87
N LYS A 420 -20.96 18.75 33.17
CA LYS A 420 -20.75 17.60 32.26
C LYS A 420 -19.81 17.96 31.12
N GLU A 421 -20.03 19.11 30.48
CA GLU A 421 -19.15 19.62 29.44
C GLU A 421 -17.72 19.83 29.97
N LYS A 422 -17.56 20.39 31.18
CA LYS A 422 -16.23 20.49 31.83
C LYS A 422 -15.63 19.13 32.13
N ALA A 423 -16.41 18.16 32.58
CA ALA A 423 -15.94 16.80 32.85
C ALA A 423 -15.43 16.14 31.56
N HIS A 424 -16.16 16.28 30.45
CA HIS A 424 -15.72 15.85 29.12
C HIS A 424 -14.44 16.56 28.69
N GLN A 425 -14.32 17.88 28.88
CA GLN A 425 -13.11 18.63 28.54
C GLN A 425 -11.89 18.21 29.38
N ILE A 426 -12.06 18.02 30.69
CA ILE A 426 -10.98 17.57 31.58
C ILE A 426 -10.53 16.16 31.22
N HIS A 427 -11.48 15.26 30.95
CA HIS A 427 -11.17 13.90 30.51
C HIS A 427 -10.42 13.91 29.17
N ALA A 428 -10.88 14.71 28.20
CA ALA A 428 -10.24 14.85 26.90
C ALA A 428 -8.81 15.41 26.99
N ASP A 429 -8.60 16.49 27.74
CA ASP A 429 -7.29 17.13 27.93
C ASP A 429 -6.29 16.20 28.62
N ARG A 430 -6.70 15.53 29.71
CA ARG A 430 -5.84 14.56 30.41
C ARG A 430 -5.53 13.35 29.55
N SER A 431 -6.54 12.80 28.86
CA SER A 431 -6.36 11.66 27.95
C SER A 431 -5.36 12.00 26.84
N GLY A 432 -5.53 13.15 26.17
CA GLY A 432 -4.60 13.61 25.12
C GLY A 432 -3.19 13.83 25.65
N ARG A 433 -3.03 14.42 26.85
CA ARG A 433 -1.72 14.64 27.46
C ARG A 433 -1.01 13.33 27.84
N ILE A 434 -1.75 12.36 28.36
CA ILE A 434 -1.23 11.01 28.68
C ILE A 434 -0.83 10.30 27.39
N HIS A 435 -1.66 10.39 26.35
CA HIS A 435 -1.38 9.85 25.03
C HIS A 435 -0.05 10.38 24.46
N ASN A 436 0.09 11.70 24.38
CA ASN A 436 1.28 12.34 23.81
C ASN A 436 2.54 12.02 24.63
N MET A 437 2.42 11.89 25.94
CA MET A 437 3.50 11.42 26.81
C MET A 437 3.90 9.97 26.51
N THR A 438 2.93 9.07 26.35
CA THR A 438 3.17 7.66 26.01
C THR A 438 3.85 7.55 24.65
N GLN A 439 3.42 8.32 23.65
CA GLN A 439 4.08 8.38 22.34
C GLN A 439 5.51 8.91 22.42
N LEU A 440 5.79 9.92 23.26
CA LEU A 440 7.15 10.37 23.54
C LEU A 440 7.99 9.27 24.20
N LEU A 441 7.47 8.59 25.22
CA LEU A 441 8.18 7.47 25.85
C LEU A 441 8.52 6.40 24.82
N ARG A 442 7.56 6.05 23.95
CA ARG A 442 7.73 5.11 22.85
C ARG A 442 8.82 5.57 21.89
N ALA A 443 8.76 6.82 21.43
CA ALA A 443 9.77 7.43 20.58
C ALA A 443 11.18 7.39 21.22
N PHE A 444 11.33 7.65 22.52
CA PHE A 444 12.63 7.66 23.21
C PHE A 444 13.21 6.27 23.51
N THR A 445 12.36 5.24 23.62
CA THR A 445 12.74 3.92 24.14
C THR A 445 12.76 2.82 23.09
N LEU A 446 11.86 2.88 22.10
CA LEU A 446 11.70 1.83 21.09
C LEU A 446 12.23 2.22 19.71
N TYR A 447 12.32 3.51 19.40
CA TYR A 447 12.75 3.99 18.08
C TYR A 447 14.14 4.61 18.14
N GLU A 448 15.07 4.06 17.37
CA GLU A 448 16.45 4.50 17.26
C GLU A 448 16.70 5.23 15.93
N LYS A 449 17.51 6.29 16.03
CA LYS A 449 17.95 7.02 14.86
C LYS A 449 18.90 6.16 14.05
N ASP A 450 18.78 6.25 12.74
CA ASP A 450 19.50 5.49 11.72
C ASP A 450 19.16 3.99 11.66
N VAL A 451 18.11 3.56 12.38
CA VAL A 451 17.54 2.20 12.32
C VAL A 451 16.10 2.26 11.81
N GLU A 452 15.16 2.75 12.63
CA GLU A 452 13.75 2.87 12.25
C GLU A 452 13.44 4.20 11.53
N TYR A 453 14.26 5.23 11.72
CA TYR A 453 14.11 6.51 11.03
C TYR A 453 15.45 7.26 10.90
N VAL A 454 15.52 8.23 10.00
CA VAL A 454 16.63 9.17 9.84
C VAL A 454 16.14 10.61 9.92
N VAL A 455 17.06 11.55 10.20
CA VAL A 455 16.76 12.98 10.15
C VAL A 455 17.50 13.61 8.98
N GLN A 456 16.78 14.10 7.99
CA GLN A 456 17.34 14.75 6.80
C GLN A 456 16.59 16.05 6.49
N ASN A 457 17.32 17.11 6.11
CA ASN A 457 16.75 18.43 5.81
C ASN A 457 15.87 18.99 6.93
N GLY A 458 16.19 18.67 8.18
CA GLY A 458 15.38 19.08 9.33
C GLY A 458 14.00 18.41 9.39
N ARG A 459 13.83 17.21 8.83
CA ARG A 459 12.62 16.38 8.93
C ARG A 459 12.95 14.96 9.33
N VAL A 460 12.03 14.30 10.04
CA VAL A 460 12.10 12.86 10.33
C VAL A 460 11.60 12.09 9.11
N GLN A 461 12.34 11.09 8.67
CA GLN A 461 11.96 10.22 7.56
C GLN A 461 12.08 8.77 8.00
N ILE A 462 11.03 7.97 7.77
CA ILE A 462 10.97 6.58 8.19
C ILE A 462 11.93 5.74 7.35
N VAL A 463 12.59 4.76 7.97
CA VAL A 463 13.39 3.75 7.29
C VAL A 463 12.64 2.43 7.36
N ASP A 464 12.43 1.79 6.21
CA ASP A 464 11.96 0.41 6.15
C ASP A 464 13.04 -0.52 6.72
N GLU A 465 12.72 -1.23 7.79
CA GLU A 465 13.63 -2.14 8.49
C GLU A 465 14.11 -3.30 7.60
N PHE A 466 13.29 -3.77 6.67
CA PHE A 466 13.61 -4.91 5.80
C PHE A 466 14.49 -4.51 4.63
N THR A 467 14.28 -3.31 4.08
CA THR A 467 14.96 -2.85 2.86
C THR A 467 16.02 -1.77 3.11
N GLY A 468 16.05 -1.18 4.32
CA GLY A 468 16.91 -0.05 4.68
C GLY A 468 16.67 1.18 3.80
N ARG A 469 15.46 1.31 3.23
CA ARG A 469 15.08 2.41 2.34
C ARG A 469 14.36 3.51 3.13
N ILE A 470 14.63 4.75 2.75
CA ILE A 470 13.92 5.90 3.28
C ILE A 470 12.55 5.97 2.60
N LEU A 471 11.49 5.89 3.39
CA LEU A 471 10.11 6.01 2.95
C LEU A 471 9.71 7.49 2.98
N ALA A 472 10.09 8.23 1.94
CA ALA A 472 9.73 9.64 1.79
C ALA A 472 8.20 9.79 1.75
N GLY A 473 7.66 10.84 2.38
CA GLY A 473 6.21 11.08 2.46
C GLY A 473 5.46 10.22 3.48
N ARG A 474 6.08 9.18 4.07
CA ARG A 474 5.45 8.39 5.12
C ARG A 474 5.68 8.98 6.51
N ARG A 475 4.63 8.95 7.33
CA ARG A 475 4.65 9.38 8.74
C ARG A 475 4.10 8.27 9.62
N TYR A 476 4.54 8.23 10.87
CA TYR A 476 3.94 7.34 11.86
C TYR A 476 2.62 7.95 12.32
N SER A 477 1.58 7.12 12.45
CA SER A 477 0.27 7.54 12.91
C SER A 477 0.25 7.82 14.42
N ASP A 478 -0.88 8.31 14.90
CA ASP A 478 -1.22 8.34 16.33
C ASP A 478 -0.25 9.18 17.19
N GLY A 479 0.19 10.33 16.66
CA GLY A 479 1.09 11.25 17.37
C GLY A 479 2.56 10.79 17.46
N LEU A 480 2.90 9.56 17.04
CA LEU A 480 4.26 9.02 17.17
C LEU A 480 5.28 9.78 16.29
N HIS A 481 4.88 10.24 15.11
CA HIS A 481 5.80 10.99 14.24
C HIS A 481 6.12 12.36 14.84
N GLN A 482 5.11 13.02 15.40
CA GLN A 482 5.24 14.28 16.14
C GLN A 482 6.12 14.09 17.36
N ALA A 483 5.98 12.96 18.06
CA ALA A 483 6.86 12.59 19.17
C ALA A 483 8.32 12.41 18.73
N LEU A 484 8.58 11.81 17.56
CA LEU A 484 9.93 11.67 16.99
C LEU A 484 10.49 13.03 16.55
N GLU A 485 9.69 13.87 15.93
CA GLU A 485 10.07 15.24 15.55
C GLU A 485 10.45 16.05 16.81
N ALA A 486 9.62 15.99 17.84
CA ALA A 486 9.89 16.62 19.12
C ALA A 486 11.17 16.06 19.76
N LYS A 487 11.34 14.72 19.80
CA LYS A 487 12.55 14.04 20.31
C LYS A 487 13.82 14.55 19.65
N GLU A 488 13.81 14.71 18.33
CA GLU A 488 14.98 15.10 17.54
C GLU A 488 15.18 16.62 17.41
N ASN A 489 14.38 17.45 18.10
CA ASN A 489 14.36 18.92 17.95
C ASN A 489 14.07 19.38 16.51
N VAL A 490 13.22 18.64 15.81
CA VAL A 490 12.70 18.99 14.49
C VAL A 490 11.39 19.78 14.66
N THR A 491 11.04 20.60 13.67
CA THR A 491 9.74 21.29 13.65
C THR A 491 8.62 20.25 13.65
N VAL A 492 7.80 20.27 14.71
CA VAL A 492 6.61 19.41 14.81
C VAL A 492 5.60 19.91 13.78
N GLU A 493 5.33 19.12 12.75
CA GLU A 493 4.29 19.49 11.77
C GLU A 493 2.91 19.04 12.29
N ARG A 494 1.84 19.56 11.69
CA ARG A 494 0.47 19.22 12.08
C ARG A 494 0.18 17.73 11.94
N GLU A 495 -0.75 17.25 12.74
CA GLU A 495 -1.33 15.92 12.55
C GLU A 495 -1.92 15.78 11.15
N THR A 496 -1.83 14.55 10.65
CA THR A 496 -2.35 14.17 9.34
C THR A 496 -3.57 13.29 9.55
N GLN A 497 -4.68 13.65 8.93
CA GLN A 497 -5.93 12.89 8.94
C GLN A 497 -6.07 12.10 7.64
N THR A 498 -6.66 10.90 7.73
CA THR A 498 -7.07 10.10 6.57
C THR A 498 -8.11 10.87 5.75
N LEU A 499 -7.79 11.22 4.51
CA LEU A 499 -8.71 11.85 3.55
C LEU A 499 -9.42 10.82 2.68
N ALA A 500 -8.70 9.76 2.30
CA ALA A 500 -9.24 8.67 1.50
C ALA A 500 -8.46 7.39 1.79
N THR A 501 -9.13 6.24 1.74
CA THR A 501 -8.49 4.95 1.95
C THR A 501 -9.20 3.87 1.15
N ILE A 502 -8.45 2.88 0.65
CA ILE A 502 -9.00 1.65 0.05
C ILE A 502 -8.01 0.50 0.23
N THR A 503 -8.49 -0.71 0.48
CA THR A 503 -7.64 -1.90 0.45
C THR A 503 -7.34 -2.34 -0.98
N ILE A 504 -6.16 -2.94 -1.21
CA ILE A 504 -5.81 -3.52 -2.51
C ILE A 504 -6.86 -4.55 -2.94
N GLN A 505 -7.37 -5.32 -1.99
CA GLN A 505 -8.45 -6.29 -2.17
C GLN A 505 -9.69 -5.64 -2.78
N ASN A 506 -10.26 -4.62 -2.11
CA ASN A 506 -11.48 -3.97 -2.58
C ASN A 506 -11.26 -3.17 -3.84
N TYR A 507 -10.07 -2.59 -4.05
CA TYR A 507 -9.72 -1.94 -5.31
C TYR A 507 -9.84 -2.91 -6.50
N PHE A 508 -9.20 -4.08 -6.42
CA PHE A 508 -9.24 -5.04 -7.52
C PHE A 508 -10.59 -5.75 -7.69
N ARG A 509 -11.43 -5.83 -6.64
CA ARG A 509 -12.82 -6.32 -6.73
C ARG A 509 -13.73 -5.43 -7.56
N MET A 510 -13.35 -4.17 -7.81
CA MET A 510 -14.15 -3.26 -8.65
C MET A 510 -14.08 -3.58 -10.15
N TYR A 511 -13.08 -4.34 -10.60
CA TYR A 511 -12.95 -4.68 -12.02
C TYR A 511 -14.00 -5.71 -12.44
N ASP A 512 -14.64 -5.47 -13.58
CA ASP A 512 -15.61 -6.42 -14.14
C ASP A 512 -14.96 -7.78 -14.46
N LYS A 513 -13.66 -7.77 -14.78
CA LYS A 513 -12.83 -8.95 -14.92
C LYS A 513 -11.44 -8.74 -14.31
N LEU A 514 -10.97 -9.73 -13.58
CA LEU A 514 -9.64 -9.76 -12.96
C LEU A 514 -8.94 -11.05 -13.35
N ALA A 515 -7.65 -11.00 -13.64
CA ALA A 515 -6.81 -12.16 -13.87
C ALA A 515 -5.42 -11.93 -13.29
N GLY A 516 -4.64 -13.00 -13.14
CA GLY A 516 -3.29 -12.88 -12.62
C GLY A 516 -2.33 -13.93 -13.15
N MET A 517 -1.04 -13.63 -13.15
CA MET A 517 0.00 -14.61 -13.51
C MET A 517 1.12 -14.60 -12.49
N THR A 518 1.66 -15.77 -12.18
CA THR A 518 2.82 -15.91 -11.27
C THR A 518 3.48 -17.27 -11.44
N GLY A 519 4.67 -17.46 -10.87
CA GLY A 519 5.33 -18.78 -10.81
C GLY A 519 4.85 -19.68 -9.68
N THR A 520 4.10 -19.13 -8.72
CA THR A 520 3.86 -19.78 -7.43
C THR A 520 2.52 -19.36 -6.79
N ALA A 521 1.38 -19.66 -7.42
CA ALA A 521 0.04 -19.31 -6.88
C ALA A 521 -0.67 -20.45 -6.15
N ALA A 522 -0.32 -21.71 -6.44
CA ALA A 522 -1.07 -22.87 -5.98
C ALA A 522 -1.12 -23.02 -4.45
N THR A 523 -0.20 -22.41 -3.70
CA THR A 523 -0.24 -22.40 -2.23
C THR A 523 -1.37 -21.53 -1.69
N GLU A 524 -1.69 -20.42 -2.37
CA GLU A 524 -2.70 -19.43 -1.96
C GLU A 524 -4.00 -19.56 -2.76
N ALA A 525 -4.23 -20.68 -3.45
CA ALA A 525 -5.40 -20.87 -4.30
C ALA A 525 -6.73 -20.73 -3.55
N GLU A 526 -6.77 -21.10 -2.27
CA GLU A 526 -7.94 -20.90 -1.41
C GLU A 526 -8.21 -19.41 -1.15
N GLU A 527 -7.18 -18.62 -0.89
CA GLU A 527 -7.29 -17.17 -0.67
C GLU A 527 -7.71 -16.44 -1.95
N PHE A 528 -7.12 -16.80 -3.10
CA PHE A 528 -7.51 -16.26 -4.40
C PHE A 528 -8.99 -16.52 -4.73
N GLY A 529 -9.46 -17.74 -4.49
CA GLY A 529 -10.86 -18.11 -4.70
C GLY A 529 -11.80 -17.40 -3.73
N ALA A 530 -11.44 -17.33 -2.44
CA ALA A 530 -12.30 -16.76 -1.40
C ALA A 530 -12.45 -15.24 -1.48
N ILE A 531 -11.37 -14.51 -1.81
CA ILE A 531 -11.36 -13.04 -1.81
C ILE A 531 -11.70 -12.47 -3.20
N TYR A 532 -11.13 -13.05 -4.25
CA TYR A 532 -11.17 -12.48 -5.60
C TYR A 532 -11.97 -13.30 -6.61
N ASN A 533 -12.51 -14.45 -6.20
CA ASN A 533 -13.15 -15.42 -7.10
C ASN A 533 -12.24 -15.85 -8.27
N LEU A 534 -10.94 -15.98 -8.00
CA LEU A 534 -9.93 -16.39 -8.97
C LEU A 534 -9.54 -17.85 -8.75
N ASP A 535 -9.75 -18.71 -9.74
CA ASP A 535 -9.20 -20.07 -9.73
C ASP A 535 -7.72 -20.07 -10.14
N VAL A 536 -6.91 -20.92 -9.51
CA VAL A 536 -5.49 -21.09 -9.87
C VAL A 536 -5.29 -22.31 -10.76
N ILE A 537 -4.82 -22.09 -11.98
CA ILE A 537 -4.54 -23.13 -12.96
C ILE A 537 -3.04 -23.24 -13.18
N VAL A 538 -2.49 -24.43 -12.90
CA VAL A 538 -1.06 -24.72 -13.08
C VAL A 538 -0.81 -25.15 -14.52
N ILE A 539 -0.06 -24.33 -15.25
CA ILE A 539 0.33 -24.60 -16.64
C ILE A 539 1.61 -25.45 -16.64
N PRO A 540 1.70 -26.50 -17.47
CA PRO A 540 2.92 -27.28 -17.61
C PRO A 540 4.06 -26.41 -18.17
N THR A 541 5.30 -26.76 -17.83
CA THR A 541 6.47 -26.12 -18.45
C THR A 541 6.65 -26.59 -19.89
N ASN A 542 7.17 -25.71 -20.75
CA ASN A 542 7.51 -26.05 -22.13
C ASN A 542 8.53 -27.20 -22.19
N GLU A 543 9.56 -27.11 -21.34
CA GLU A 543 10.60 -28.12 -21.17
C GLU A 543 10.60 -28.70 -19.75
N PRO A 544 10.94 -29.98 -19.52
CA PRO A 544 11.01 -30.56 -18.18
C PRO A 544 12.09 -29.91 -17.31
N ILE A 545 11.78 -29.64 -16.04
CA ILE A 545 12.74 -29.10 -15.08
C ILE A 545 13.72 -30.20 -14.66
N ILE A 546 15.02 -30.01 -14.89
CA ILE A 546 16.11 -30.93 -14.51
C ILE A 546 17.01 -30.40 -13.39
N ARG A 547 16.60 -29.32 -12.70
CA ARG A 547 17.35 -28.70 -11.60
C ARG A 547 17.54 -29.65 -10.42
N ASP A 548 18.75 -29.70 -9.88
CA ASP A 548 19.10 -30.45 -8.67
C ASP A 548 18.74 -29.63 -7.40
N ASP A 549 17.56 -29.87 -6.84
CA ASP A 549 17.13 -29.27 -5.58
C ASP A 549 17.61 -30.12 -4.39
N ARG A 550 18.68 -29.68 -3.73
CA ARG A 550 19.29 -30.38 -2.59
C ARG A 550 18.49 -30.18 -1.31
N ASP A 551 18.64 -31.13 -0.38
CA ASP A 551 18.07 -31.03 0.97
C ASP A 551 18.68 -29.85 1.75
N ASP A 552 17.91 -29.32 2.71
CA ASP A 552 18.35 -28.20 3.55
C ASP A 552 19.51 -28.61 4.47
N LEU A 553 20.52 -27.75 4.58
CA LEU A 553 21.68 -27.93 5.44
C LEU A 553 21.50 -27.09 6.71
N ILE A 554 21.33 -27.75 7.85
CA ILE A 554 20.98 -27.10 9.11
C ILE A 554 22.17 -27.13 10.06
N TYR A 555 22.49 -25.97 10.63
CA TYR A 555 23.61 -25.74 11.54
C TYR A 555 23.10 -25.34 12.93
N LYS A 556 23.96 -25.49 13.93
CA LYS A 556 23.62 -25.10 15.31
C LYS A 556 23.60 -23.59 15.47
N THR A 557 24.63 -22.93 14.94
CA THR A 557 24.82 -21.48 15.09
C THR A 557 24.79 -20.75 13.75
N THR A 558 24.41 -19.48 13.80
CA THR A 558 24.42 -18.56 12.64
C THR A 558 25.84 -18.42 12.06
N ARG A 559 26.87 -18.49 12.92
CA ARG A 559 28.27 -18.38 12.52
C ARG A 559 28.73 -19.58 11.68
N GLU A 560 28.38 -20.79 12.08
CA GLU A 560 28.67 -22.01 11.31
C GLU A 560 28.00 -21.98 9.94
N LYS A 561 26.71 -21.63 9.91
CA LYS A 561 25.92 -21.45 8.70
C LYS A 561 26.62 -20.56 7.69
N TYR A 562 26.98 -19.32 8.08
CA TYR A 562 27.60 -18.37 7.15
C TYR A 562 29.00 -18.79 6.70
N ASN A 563 29.79 -19.45 7.55
CA ASN A 563 31.08 -19.98 7.13
C ASN A 563 30.92 -21.05 6.04
N ALA A 564 29.93 -21.95 6.18
CA ALA A 564 29.65 -22.98 5.20
C ALA A 564 29.13 -22.39 3.87
N VAL A 565 28.25 -21.38 3.93
CA VAL A 565 27.78 -20.66 2.74
C VAL A 565 28.94 -20.02 1.98
N ILE A 566 29.86 -19.36 2.68
CA ILE A 566 31.03 -18.72 2.04
C ILE A 566 31.96 -19.75 1.40
N GLU A 567 32.09 -20.94 1.98
CA GLU A 567 32.87 -22.03 1.37
C GLU A 567 32.21 -22.54 0.07
N GLU A 568 30.90 -22.79 0.06
CA GLU A 568 30.17 -23.21 -1.15
C GLU A 568 30.30 -22.17 -2.27
N ILE A 569 30.14 -20.88 -1.94
CA ILE A 569 30.32 -19.77 -2.91
C ILE A 569 31.76 -19.78 -3.45
N ALA A 570 32.75 -19.96 -2.59
CA ALA A 570 34.14 -20.02 -3.00
C ALA A 570 34.38 -21.19 -3.96
N GLU A 571 33.89 -22.39 -3.65
CA GLU A 571 34.02 -23.55 -4.54
C GLU A 571 33.36 -23.32 -5.90
N CYS A 572 32.13 -22.80 -5.93
CA CYS A 572 31.41 -22.51 -7.15
C CYS A 572 32.16 -21.49 -8.01
N HIS A 573 32.63 -20.40 -7.39
CA HIS A 573 33.41 -19.37 -8.06
C HIS A 573 34.71 -19.92 -8.65
N HIS A 574 35.44 -20.78 -7.93
CA HIS A 574 36.67 -21.42 -8.44
C HIS A 574 36.40 -22.36 -9.63
N LYS A 575 35.25 -23.03 -9.65
CA LYS A 575 34.79 -23.86 -10.78
C LYS A 575 34.25 -23.02 -11.94
N GLY A 576 34.09 -21.70 -11.76
CA GLY A 576 33.50 -20.78 -12.74
C GLY A 576 31.97 -20.82 -12.78
N GLN A 577 31.32 -21.53 -11.86
CA GLN A 577 29.87 -21.67 -11.80
C GLN A 577 29.22 -20.38 -11.24
N PRO A 578 28.24 -19.77 -11.93
CA PRO A 578 27.56 -18.59 -11.42
C PRO A 578 26.72 -18.94 -10.20
N THR A 579 26.71 -18.05 -9.20
CA THR A 579 26.01 -18.25 -7.94
C THR A 579 25.12 -17.06 -7.58
N LEU A 580 23.86 -17.34 -7.27
CA LEU A 580 22.91 -16.37 -6.71
C LEU A 580 22.63 -16.74 -5.26
N VAL A 581 22.89 -15.80 -4.34
CA VAL A 581 22.72 -15.96 -2.90
C VAL A 581 21.52 -15.12 -2.47
N GLY A 582 20.46 -15.75 -1.97
CA GLY A 582 19.28 -15.09 -1.42
C GLY A 582 19.38 -14.92 0.10
N THR A 583 19.27 -13.68 0.58
CA THR A 583 19.21 -13.33 2.01
C THR A 583 17.85 -12.71 2.34
N ILE A 584 17.42 -12.72 3.61
CA ILE A 584 16.13 -12.11 4.01
C ILE A 584 16.24 -10.65 4.45
N SER A 585 17.44 -10.17 4.76
CA SER A 585 17.68 -8.82 5.26
C SER A 585 18.91 -8.18 4.63
N VAL A 586 18.93 -6.84 4.60
CA VAL A 586 20.07 -6.06 4.11
C VAL A 586 21.29 -6.30 4.99
N GLU A 587 21.10 -6.40 6.31
CA GLU A 587 22.19 -6.68 7.25
C GLU A 587 22.91 -8.00 6.92
N ALA A 588 22.15 -9.08 6.65
CA ALA A 588 22.70 -10.36 6.25
C ALA A 588 23.47 -10.25 4.92
N SER A 589 22.95 -9.50 3.95
CA SER A 589 23.62 -9.29 2.66
C SER A 589 24.95 -8.53 2.81
N GLU A 590 25.00 -7.52 3.69
CA GLU A 590 26.20 -6.71 3.97
C GLU A 590 27.24 -7.50 4.79
N LEU A 591 26.78 -8.35 5.73
CA LEU A 591 27.66 -9.28 6.43
C LEU A 591 28.34 -10.25 5.45
N MET A 592 27.55 -10.88 4.56
CA MET A 592 28.04 -11.78 3.54
C MET A 592 29.02 -11.10 2.57
N SER A 593 28.68 -9.89 2.12
CA SER A 593 29.55 -9.03 1.30
C SER A 593 30.90 -8.80 1.97
N ARG A 594 30.93 -8.44 3.26
CA ARG A 594 32.18 -8.28 4.03
C ARG A 594 32.98 -9.58 4.12
N MET A 595 32.33 -10.72 4.30
CA MET A 595 33.00 -12.03 4.38
C MET A 595 33.61 -12.43 3.02
N LEU A 596 32.90 -12.22 1.92
CA LEU A 596 33.40 -12.49 0.56
C LEU A 596 34.56 -11.56 0.18
N LYS A 597 34.51 -10.27 0.57
CA LYS A 597 35.64 -9.33 0.37
C LYS A 597 36.91 -9.83 1.05
N ARG A 598 36.81 -10.39 2.27
CA ARG A 598 37.96 -10.97 2.98
C ARG A 598 38.58 -12.17 2.26
N ARG A 599 37.79 -12.91 1.47
CA ARG A 599 38.26 -14.02 0.63
C ARG A 599 38.64 -13.59 -0.80
N ASN A 600 38.64 -12.29 -1.11
CA ASN A 600 38.92 -11.74 -2.45
C ASN A 600 37.99 -12.29 -3.55
N ILE A 601 36.73 -12.58 -3.23
CA ILE A 601 35.74 -13.02 -4.22
C ILE A 601 34.96 -11.79 -4.74
N PRO A 602 35.05 -11.45 -6.05
CA PRO A 602 34.23 -10.40 -6.64
C PRO A 602 32.75 -10.76 -6.58
N HIS A 603 31.91 -9.82 -6.15
CA HIS A 603 30.47 -10.03 -6.07
C HIS A 603 29.70 -8.72 -6.20
N ASN A 604 28.41 -8.84 -6.53
CA ASN A 604 27.46 -7.73 -6.53
C ASN A 604 26.40 -7.94 -5.45
N VAL A 605 25.87 -6.86 -4.89
CA VAL A 605 24.78 -6.90 -3.89
C VAL A 605 23.59 -6.13 -4.43
N LEU A 606 22.41 -6.76 -4.39
CA LEU A 606 21.12 -6.20 -4.80
C LEU A 606 20.28 -5.95 -3.55
N ASN A 607 20.03 -4.68 -3.25
CA ASN A 607 19.31 -4.24 -2.04
C ASN A 607 17.94 -3.62 -2.38
N ALA A 608 17.43 -3.92 -3.57
CA ALA A 608 16.20 -3.41 -4.15
C ALA A 608 16.18 -1.87 -4.36
N LYS A 609 17.27 -1.13 -4.12
CA LYS A 609 17.31 0.35 -4.12
C LYS A 609 17.23 0.98 -5.51
N GLN A 610 17.73 0.31 -6.54
CA GLN A 610 17.82 0.87 -7.90
C GLN A 610 17.47 -0.19 -8.95
N HIS A 611 16.18 -0.32 -9.27
CA HIS A 611 15.69 -1.39 -10.16
C HIS A 611 16.38 -1.45 -11.52
N ALA A 612 16.70 -0.30 -12.13
CA ALA A 612 17.35 -0.27 -13.44
C ALA A 612 18.80 -0.79 -13.43
N SER A 613 19.60 -0.42 -12.42
CA SER A 613 20.98 -0.91 -12.28
C SER A 613 21.01 -2.36 -11.80
N GLU A 614 20.07 -2.73 -10.92
CA GLU A 614 19.90 -4.11 -10.49
C GLU A 614 19.52 -5.04 -11.63
N ALA A 615 18.60 -4.63 -12.50
CA ALA A 615 18.25 -5.40 -13.70
C ALA A 615 19.47 -5.64 -14.60
N GLU A 616 20.41 -4.68 -14.68
CA GLU A 616 21.67 -4.86 -15.41
C GLU A 616 22.59 -5.89 -14.76
N ILE A 617 22.70 -5.84 -13.43
CA ILE A 617 23.50 -6.81 -12.67
C ILE A 617 22.91 -8.21 -12.81
N VAL A 618 21.59 -8.35 -12.67
CA VAL A 618 20.86 -9.63 -12.79
C VAL A 618 21.00 -10.23 -14.18
N ALA A 619 20.90 -9.42 -15.24
CA ALA A 619 21.11 -9.88 -16.61
C ALA A 619 22.52 -10.46 -16.86
N ARG A 620 23.51 -10.04 -16.06
CA ARG A 620 24.89 -10.55 -16.11
C ARG A 620 25.20 -11.59 -15.02
N ALA A 621 24.22 -11.92 -14.16
CA ALA A 621 24.43 -12.86 -13.05
C ALA A 621 24.66 -14.31 -13.51
N GLY A 622 24.28 -14.65 -14.74
CA GLY A 622 24.48 -15.98 -15.34
C GLY A 622 25.81 -16.17 -16.07
N GLN A 623 26.76 -15.25 -15.92
CA GLN A 623 28.08 -15.32 -16.57
C GLN A 623 29.10 -16.09 -15.73
N THR A 624 30.18 -16.59 -16.34
CA THR A 624 31.20 -17.40 -15.67
C THR A 624 31.79 -16.70 -14.45
N GLY A 625 31.76 -17.37 -13.30
CA GLY A 625 32.29 -16.86 -12.03
C GLY A 625 31.50 -15.69 -11.42
N ALA A 626 30.32 -15.36 -11.94
CA ALA A 626 29.51 -14.29 -11.38
C ALA A 626 28.93 -14.70 -10.02
N VAL A 627 29.14 -13.86 -8.99
CA VAL A 627 28.52 -14.02 -7.66
C VAL A 627 27.60 -12.83 -7.41
N THR A 628 26.33 -13.10 -7.16
CA THR A 628 25.31 -12.07 -6.91
C THR A 628 24.59 -12.38 -5.60
N ILE A 629 24.53 -11.41 -4.70
CA ILE A 629 23.77 -11.47 -3.45
C ILE A 629 22.49 -10.67 -3.66
N ALA A 630 21.33 -11.26 -3.40
CA ALA A 630 20.03 -10.63 -3.52
C ALA A 630 19.32 -10.63 -2.16
N THR A 631 19.01 -9.43 -1.66
CA THR A 631 18.19 -9.27 -0.46
C THR A 631 16.72 -9.43 -0.84
N ASN A 632 16.02 -10.33 -0.14
CA ASN A 632 14.67 -10.79 -0.41
C ASN A 632 14.51 -11.19 -1.89
N MET A 633 13.68 -10.44 -2.62
CA MET A 633 13.40 -10.66 -4.04
C MET A 633 13.96 -9.54 -4.92
N ALA A 634 15.09 -8.93 -4.53
CA ALA A 634 15.77 -7.95 -5.38
C ALA A 634 16.10 -8.56 -6.76
N GLY A 635 15.93 -7.78 -7.82
CA GLY A 635 16.06 -8.29 -9.20
C GLY A 635 14.85 -9.08 -9.72
N ARG A 636 13.67 -8.95 -9.10
CA ARG A 636 12.43 -9.55 -9.62
C ARG A 636 12.06 -9.02 -11.01
N GLY A 637 11.33 -9.83 -11.77
CA GLY A 637 10.92 -9.48 -13.13
C GLY A 637 12.03 -9.49 -14.19
N THR A 638 13.30 -9.74 -13.80
CA THR A 638 14.43 -9.87 -14.73
C THR A 638 14.90 -11.33 -14.85
N ASP A 639 15.11 -11.79 -16.08
CA ASP A 639 15.59 -13.13 -16.39
C ASP A 639 17.12 -13.23 -16.29
N ILE A 640 17.62 -14.36 -15.78
CA ILE A 640 19.06 -14.64 -15.67
C ILE A 640 19.40 -15.61 -16.80
N LYS A 641 19.95 -15.06 -17.89
CA LYS A 641 20.40 -15.87 -19.02
C LYS A 641 21.78 -16.46 -18.74
N LEU A 642 21.90 -17.78 -18.93
CA LEU A 642 23.18 -18.47 -18.78
C LEU A 642 24.11 -18.12 -19.95
N GLY A 643 25.36 -17.78 -19.62
CA GLY A 643 26.42 -17.59 -20.62
C GLY A 643 26.82 -18.88 -21.34
N GLU A 644 27.64 -18.75 -22.38
CA GLU A 644 28.15 -19.90 -23.13
C GLU A 644 29.00 -20.82 -22.22
N GLY A 645 28.82 -22.14 -22.34
CA GLY A 645 29.52 -23.16 -21.53
C GLY A 645 29.03 -23.30 -20.08
N ILE A 646 28.12 -22.45 -19.60
CA ILE A 646 27.63 -22.50 -18.21
C ILE A 646 26.76 -23.74 -17.93
N LYS A 647 26.00 -24.20 -18.93
CA LYS A 647 25.15 -25.40 -18.81
C LYS A 647 25.99 -26.65 -18.53
N ASP A 648 27.21 -26.72 -19.06
CA ASP A 648 28.11 -27.87 -18.94
C ASP A 648 28.76 -27.97 -17.55
N ILE A 649 28.96 -26.83 -16.88
CA ILE A 649 29.52 -26.76 -15.51
C ILE A 649 28.45 -26.81 -14.41
N GLY A 650 27.23 -27.23 -14.76
CA GLY A 650 26.13 -27.43 -13.80
C GLY A 650 25.12 -26.28 -13.70
N GLY A 651 25.23 -25.25 -14.54
CA GLY A 651 24.26 -24.16 -14.61
C GLY A 651 24.32 -23.18 -13.44
N LEU A 652 23.27 -22.38 -13.25
CA LEU A 652 23.17 -21.43 -12.14
C LEU A 652 22.98 -22.15 -10.80
N HIS A 653 23.82 -21.86 -9.83
CA HIS A 653 23.69 -22.36 -8.46
C HIS A 653 22.95 -21.34 -7.57
N ILE A 654 21.92 -21.81 -6.86
CA ILE A 654 21.11 -20.99 -5.95
C ILE A 654 21.41 -21.38 -4.51
N ILE A 655 21.73 -20.39 -3.68
CA ILE A 655 21.93 -20.56 -2.24
C ILE A 655 20.93 -19.69 -1.49
N GLY A 656 20.02 -20.30 -0.73
CA GLY A 656 19.23 -19.60 0.28
C GLY A 656 19.96 -19.58 1.61
N THR A 657 20.20 -18.41 2.20
CA THR A 657 20.89 -18.33 3.51
C THR A 657 19.97 -18.51 4.70
N GLU A 658 18.65 -18.46 4.46
CA GLU A 658 17.55 -18.63 5.42
C GLU A 658 16.29 -19.10 4.67
N ARG A 659 15.28 -19.56 5.41
CA ARG A 659 13.93 -19.81 4.88
C ARG A 659 13.08 -18.57 5.09
N HIS A 660 12.32 -18.18 4.07
CA HIS A 660 11.36 -17.09 4.21
C HIS A 660 10.14 -17.57 5.02
N GLU A 661 9.34 -16.62 5.50
CA GLU A 661 8.07 -16.89 6.19
C GLU A 661 7.10 -17.72 5.33
N SER A 662 7.17 -17.53 4.01
CA SER A 662 6.37 -18.26 3.04
C SER A 662 7.22 -19.18 2.17
N ARG A 663 6.73 -20.40 1.97
CA ARG A 663 7.35 -21.38 1.07
C ARG A 663 7.37 -20.89 -0.38
N ARG A 664 6.42 -20.03 -0.73
CA ARG A 664 6.28 -19.42 -2.05
C ARG A 664 7.53 -18.66 -2.46
N ILE A 665 8.04 -17.81 -1.58
CA ILE A 665 9.23 -16.97 -1.82
C ILE A 665 10.48 -17.85 -2.00
N ASP A 666 10.60 -18.92 -1.20
CA ASP A 666 11.68 -19.89 -1.38
C ASP A 666 11.64 -20.57 -2.76
N LEU A 667 10.44 -20.94 -3.22
CA LEU A 667 10.25 -21.54 -4.55
C LEU A 667 10.56 -20.55 -5.68
N GLN A 668 10.27 -19.26 -5.49
CA GLN A 668 10.64 -18.22 -6.43
C GLN A 668 12.16 -18.05 -6.53
N LEU A 669 12.87 -18.08 -5.39
CA LEU A 669 14.34 -18.05 -5.36
C LEU A 669 14.93 -19.25 -6.10
N ARG A 670 14.43 -20.47 -5.82
CA ARG A 670 14.85 -21.68 -6.55
C ARG A 670 14.57 -21.56 -8.04
N GLY A 671 13.40 -21.05 -8.41
CA GLY A 671 12.96 -20.81 -9.79
C GLY A 671 13.81 -19.80 -10.58
N ARG A 672 14.81 -19.16 -9.96
CA ARG A 672 15.84 -18.41 -10.68
C ARG A 672 16.76 -19.31 -11.50
N SER A 673 16.91 -20.58 -11.13
CA SER A 673 17.70 -21.59 -11.84
C SER A 673 16.83 -22.67 -12.49
N GLY A 674 17.38 -23.36 -13.49
CA GLY A 674 16.74 -24.48 -14.20
C GLY A 674 15.59 -24.07 -15.13
N ARG A 675 15.70 -22.91 -15.77
CA ARG A 675 14.68 -22.36 -16.68
C ARG A 675 14.73 -23.05 -18.03
N GLN A 676 13.57 -23.31 -18.64
CA GLN A 676 13.47 -23.96 -19.97
C GLN A 676 14.33 -25.24 -20.10
N GLY A 677 14.37 -26.05 -19.04
CA GLY A 677 15.15 -27.30 -19.01
C GLY A 677 16.65 -27.13 -18.82
N ASP A 678 17.14 -25.94 -18.47
CA ASP A 678 18.55 -25.72 -18.18
C ASP A 678 19.03 -26.54 -16.95
N SER A 679 20.31 -26.94 -16.99
CA SER A 679 21.01 -27.44 -15.81
C SER A 679 21.01 -26.38 -14.71
N GLY A 680 21.02 -26.82 -13.46
CA GLY A 680 21.07 -25.92 -12.31
C GLY A 680 21.01 -26.68 -11.01
N SER A 681 21.28 -25.98 -9.91
CA SER A 681 21.12 -26.55 -8.57
C SER A 681 20.64 -25.52 -7.55
N SER A 682 20.00 -25.98 -6.48
CA SER A 682 19.61 -25.13 -5.36
C SER A 682 19.85 -25.81 -4.01
N VAL A 683 20.19 -25.02 -3.00
CA VAL A 683 20.39 -25.48 -1.62
C VAL A 683 20.04 -24.36 -0.64
N PHE A 684 19.52 -24.72 0.54
CA PHE A 684 19.24 -23.78 1.62
C PHE A 684 20.11 -24.11 2.83
N TYR A 685 20.73 -23.10 3.41
CA TYR A 685 21.52 -23.18 4.65
C TYR A 685 20.71 -22.53 5.76
N LEU A 686 20.53 -23.21 6.88
CA LEU A 686 19.70 -22.76 8.00
C LEU A 686 20.45 -22.88 9.32
N SER A 687 20.05 -22.10 10.32
CA SER A 687 20.51 -22.26 11.70
C SER A 687 19.35 -22.38 12.68
N LEU A 688 19.57 -23.03 13.82
CA LEU A 688 18.58 -23.07 14.91
C LEU A 688 18.33 -21.69 15.54
N GLU A 689 19.22 -20.73 15.28
CA GLU A 689 19.14 -19.34 15.74
C GLU A 689 18.36 -18.44 14.78
N ASP A 690 17.99 -18.91 13.58
CA ASP A 690 17.24 -18.15 12.59
C ASP A 690 15.82 -17.82 13.11
N ASP A 691 15.26 -16.68 12.69
CA ASP A 691 14.00 -16.17 13.25
C ASP A 691 12.81 -17.13 13.06
N LEU A 692 12.71 -17.79 11.90
CA LEU A 692 11.69 -18.81 11.64
C LEU A 692 11.82 -20.00 12.62
N MET A 693 13.04 -20.35 13.03
CA MET A 693 13.30 -21.45 13.96
C MET A 693 13.00 -21.06 15.41
N ARG A 694 13.16 -19.77 15.77
CA ARG A 694 12.79 -19.24 17.09
C ARG A 694 11.29 -19.24 17.37
N LEU A 695 10.46 -19.16 16.34
CA LEU A 695 9.00 -19.33 16.47
C LEU A 695 8.62 -20.74 16.94
N PHE A 696 9.56 -21.69 16.85
CA PHE A 696 9.44 -23.03 17.38
C PHE A 696 10.28 -23.14 18.64
N ASN A 697 9.92 -24.11 19.49
CA ASN A 697 10.63 -24.40 20.74
C ASN A 697 12.01 -25.03 20.43
N SER A 698 12.86 -24.28 19.71
CA SER A 698 14.16 -24.64 19.17
C SER A 698 15.12 -25.09 20.26
N GLU A 699 14.90 -24.60 21.48
CA GLU A 699 15.57 -25.05 22.71
C GLU A 699 15.38 -26.54 22.98
N ARG A 700 14.21 -27.11 22.66
CA ARG A 700 13.96 -28.56 22.81
C ARG A 700 14.74 -29.37 21.77
N ILE A 701 14.89 -28.83 20.56
CA ILE A 701 15.66 -29.49 19.48
C ILE A 701 17.15 -29.38 19.78
N ALA A 702 17.62 -28.19 20.15
CA ALA A 702 19.00 -27.92 20.56
C ALA A 702 19.42 -28.78 21.77
N SER A 703 18.57 -28.89 22.80
CA SER A 703 18.86 -29.74 23.98
C SER A 703 18.85 -31.25 23.70
N ILE A 704 18.06 -31.71 22.72
CA ILE A 704 18.14 -33.09 22.23
C ILE A 704 19.46 -33.30 21.48
N MET A 705 19.95 -32.30 20.74
CA MET A 705 21.22 -32.36 20.01
C MET A 705 22.44 -32.35 20.91
N ASP A 706 22.44 -31.50 21.95
CA ASP A 706 23.50 -31.49 22.96
C ASP A 706 23.61 -32.84 23.68
N ARG A 707 22.48 -33.55 23.84
CA ARG A 707 22.46 -34.91 24.40
C ARG A 707 22.90 -36.00 23.42
N LEU A 708 22.81 -35.75 22.11
CA LEU A 708 23.22 -36.67 21.04
C LEU A 708 24.68 -36.51 20.64
N GLY A 709 25.37 -35.45 21.09
CA GLY A 709 26.81 -35.26 20.90
C GLY A 709 27.21 -34.75 19.52
N ALA A 710 26.36 -33.98 18.83
CA ALA A 710 26.70 -33.36 17.55
C ALA A 710 27.93 -32.44 17.67
N GLU A 711 28.94 -32.63 16.81
CA GLU A 711 30.18 -31.85 16.84
C GLU A 711 30.00 -30.47 16.17
N GLU A 712 30.86 -29.49 16.53
CA GLU A 712 30.83 -28.15 15.91
C GLU A 712 31.06 -28.24 14.39
N GLY A 713 30.13 -27.71 13.60
CA GLY A 713 30.19 -27.70 12.14
C GLY A 713 29.57 -28.93 11.44
N GLU A 714 28.99 -29.87 12.18
CA GLU A 714 28.29 -31.03 11.60
C GLU A 714 26.92 -30.63 11.02
N VAL A 715 26.65 -31.04 9.76
CA VAL A 715 25.38 -30.73 9.09
C VAL A 715 24.27 -31.65 9.59
N ILE A 716 23.16 -31.06 10.02
CA ILE A 716 21.97 -31.81 10.41
C ILE A 716 21.06 -31.99 9.19
N THR A 717 21.18 -33.13 8.50
CA THR A 717 20.22 -33.52 7.45
C THR A 717 19.21 -34.52 8.00
N ALA A 718 18.09 -34.04 8.54
CA ALA A 718 17.02 -34.90 9.02
C ALA A 718 15.69 -34.52 8.37
N LYS A 719 15.07 -35.47 7.64
CA LYS A 719 13.72 -35.32 7.03
C LYS A 719 12.65 -34.87 8.03
N MET A 720 12.84 -35.17 9.32
CA MET A 720 11.97 -34.71 10.40
C MET A 720 12.02 -33.18 10.58
N VAL A 721 13.21 -32.58 10.50
CA VAL A 721 13.42 -31.15 10.70
C VAL A 721 12.92 -30.36 9.49
N SER A 722 13.17 -30.82 8.26
CA SER A 722 12.60 -30.18 7.05
C SER A 722 11.06 -30.17 7.07
N ARG A 723 10.43 -31.24 7.57
CA ARG A 723 8.96 -31.26 7.78
C ARG A 723 8.49 -30.29 8.86
N ALA A 724 9.27 -30.11 9.92
CA ALA A 724 8.95 -29.13 10.97
C ALA A 724 9.01 -27.70 10.42
N ILE A 725 10.01 -27.38 9.59
CA ILE A 725 10.13 -26.10 8.88
C ILE A 725 8.96 -25.88 7.92
N GLU A 726 8.56 -26.89 7.14
CA GLU A 726 7.40 -26.76 6.24
C GLU A 726 6.10 -26.47 7.03
N ASN A 727 5.92 -27.10 8.18
CA ASN A 727 4.78 -26.82 9.06
C ASN A 727 4.87 -25.43 9.70
N ALA A 728 6.09 -24.94 9.95
CA ALA A 728 6.35 -23.58 10.43
C ALA A 728 5.85 -22.54 9.43
N GLN A 729 6.31 -22.65 8.18
CA GLN A 729 5.90 -21.76 7.09
C GLN A 729 4.38 -21.76 6.93
N LYS A 730 3.73 -22.94 6.91
CA LYS A 730 2.26 -23.04 6.82
C LYS A 730 1.54 -22.33 7.97
N LYS A 731 2.06 -22.40 9.19
CA LYS A 731 1.44 -21.74 10.35
C LYS A 731 1.58 -20.22 10.27
N VAL A 732 2.72 -19.73 9.80
CA VAL A 732 2.96 -18.30 9.56
C VAL A 732 2.08 -17.79 8.41
N GLU A 733 1.98 -18.53 7.32
CA GLU A 733 1.08 -18.24 6.18
C GLU A 733 -0.38 -18.16 6.64
N GLN A 734 -0.87 -19.13 7.42
CA GLN A 734 -2.22 -19.10 7.98
C GLN A 734 -2.47 -17.89 8.90
N ARG A 735 -1.48 -17.52 9.73
CA ARG A 735 -1.56 -16.32 10.57
C ARG A 735 -1.66 -15.06 9.71
N ASN A 736 -0.81 -14.93 8.68
CA ASN A 736 -0.80 -13.79 7.78
C ASN A 736 -2.10 -13.69 6.98
N TYR A 737 -2.65 -14.81 6.51
CA TYR A 737 -3.98 -14.87 5.91
C TYR A 737 -5.07 -14.38 6.87
N GLY A 738 -5.02 -14.80 8.14
CA GLY A 738 -5.95 -14.31 9.17
C GLY A 738 -5.90 -12.79 9.36
N ILE A 739 -4.70 -12.19 9.35
CA ILE A 739 -4.52 -10.73 9.44
C ILE A 739 -5.14 -10.03 8.23
N ARG A 740 -4.85 -10.50 7.01
CA ARG A 740 -5.41 -9.92 5.77
C ARG A 740 -6.93 -10.05 5.70
N LYS A 741 -7.45 -11.22 6.09
CA LYS A 741 -8.89 -11.46 6.13
C LYS A 741 -9.58 -10.51 7.10
N HIS A 742 -9.03 -10.35 8.31
CA HIS A 742 -9.56 -9.40 9.28
C HIS A 742 -9.51 -7.96 8.76
N LEU A 743 -8.40 -7.54 8.14
CA LEU A 743 -8.28 -6.22 7.54
C LEU A 743 -9.33 -5.98 6.43
N LEU A 744 -9.58 -6.98 5.58
CA LEU A 744 -10.62 -6.93 4.55
C LEU A 744 -12.03 -6.85 5.16
N GLU A 745 -12.33 -7.62 6.19
CA GLU A 745 -13.66 -7.62 6.84
C GLU A 745 -14.03 -6.24 7.40
N TYR A 746 -13.06 -5.50 7.95
CA TYR A 746 -13.28 -4.13 8.42
C TYR A 746 -13.41 -3.15 7.26
N ASP A 747 -12.56 -3.26 6.23
CA ASP A 747 -12.67 -2.41 5.05
C ASP A 747 -13.94 -2.69 4.24
N ASP A 748 -14.51 -3.89 4.27
CA ASP A 748 -15.79 -4.20 3.60
C ASP A 748 -16.94 -3.36 4.16
N VAL A 749 -16.94 -3.06 5.46
CA VAL A 749 -17.90 -2.12 6.08
C VAL A 749 -17.69 -0.71 5.54
N MET A 750 -16.43 -0.25 5.52
CA MET A 750 -16.07 1.07 4.97
C MET A 750 -16.36 1.17 3.47
N ASN A 751 -16.18 0.08 2.72
CA ASN A 751 -16.37 0.04 1.28
C ASN A 751 -17.84 0.21 0.89
N GLN A 752 -18.77 -0.35 1.67
CA GLN A 752 -20.20 -0.13 1.46
C GLN A 752 -20.57 1.35 1.65
N GLN A 753 -20.08 1.98 2.71
CA GLN A 753 -20.30 3.40 2.98
C GLN A 753 -19.65 4.29 1.91
N ARG A 754 -18.40 3.97 1.55
CA ARG A 754 -17.62 4.65 0.51
C ARG A 754 -18.34 4.62 -0.83
N GLN A 755 -18.91 3.49 -1.21
CA GLN A 755 -19.62 3.36 -2.49
C GLN A 755 -20.81 4.34 -2.56
N VAL A 756 -21.62 4.42 -1.50
CA VAL A 756 -22.73 5.38 -1.43
C VAL A 756 -22.24 6.82 -1.56
N VAL A 757 -21.20 7.19 -0.80
CA VAL A 757 -20.63 8.55 -0.82
C VAL A 757 -20.04 8.88 -2.19
N TYR A 758 -19.30 7.95 -2.80
CA TYR A 758 -18.67 8.15 -4.10
C TYR A 758 -19.69 8.18 -5.23
N ASP A 759 -20.79 7.43 -5.13
CA ASP A 759 -21.88 7.49 -6.12
C ASP A 759 -22.57 8.86 -6.10
N ILE A 760 -22.92 9.38 -4.92
CA ILE A 760 -23.49 10.73 -4.76
C ILE A 760 -22.51 11.80 -5.26
N ARG A 761 -21.22 11.67 -4.90
CA ARG A 761 -20.18 12.59 -5.35
C ARG A 761 -20.02 12.58 -6.87
N ASN A 762 -19.95 11.39 -7.47
CA ASN A 762 -19.80 11.25 -8.92
C ASN A 762 -21.04 11.75 -9.65
N GLN A 763 -22.23 11.58 -9.10
CA GLN A 763 -23.46 12.17 -9.63
C GLN A 763 -23.35 13.71 -9.67
N ALA A 764 -23.00 14.33 -8.54
CA ALA A 764 -22.80 15.78 -8.45
C ALA A 764 -21.70 16.31 -9.39
N LEU A 765 -20.66 15.51 -9.64
CA LEU A 765 -19.55 15.87 -10.51
C LEU A 765 -19.87 15.72 -12.00
N GLN A 766 -20.62 14.69 -12.39
CA GLN A 766 -20.82 14.30 -13.78
C GLN A 766 -22.10 14.85 -14.41
N GLU A 767 -23.19 14.97 -13.65
CA GLU A 767 -24.47 15.46 -14.16
C GLU A 767 -24.41 16.95 -14.41
N GLU A 768 -25.06 17.44 -15.48
CA GLU A 768 -25.06 18.88 -15.79
C GLU A 768 -25.96 19.66 -14.82
N ASP A 769 -27.06 19.05 -14.40
CA ASP A 769 -28.08 19.61 -13.51
C ASP A 769 -28.39 18.63 -12.38
N ILE A 770 -28.39 19.15 -11.14
CA ILE A 770 -28.67 18.39 -9.91
C ILE A 770 -29.81 19.02 -9.10
N SER A 771 -30.67 19.84 -9.73
CA SER A 771 -31.83 20.46 -9.07
C SER A 771 -32.71 19.46 -8.35
N ASP A 772 -32.95 18.32 -9.00
CA ASP A 772 -33.89 17.32 -8.52
C ASP A 772 -33.33 16.64 -7.27
N THR A 773 -32.03 16.30 -7.28
CA THR A 773 -31.31 15.79 -6.10
C THR A 773 -31.31 16.79 -4.94
N ILE A 774 -31.21 18.10 -5.23
CA ILE A 774 -31.30 19.13 -4.19
C ILE A 774 -32.71 19.19 -3.59
N LEU A 775 -33.75 19.08 -4.42
CA LEU A 775 -35.12 19.07 -3.93
C LEU A 775 -35.42 17.80 -3.12
N GLU A 776 -34.84 16.66 -3.51
CA GLU A 776 -34.87 15.43 -2.72
C GLU A 776 -34.18 15.62 -1.36
N MET A 777 -32.99 16.24 -1.32
CA MET A 777 -32.29 16.58 -0.07
C MET A 777 -33.10 17.52 0.84
N VAL A 778 -33.83 18.47 0.25
CA VAL A 778 -34.73 19.36 1.01
C VAL A 778 -35.93 18.58 1.56
N ASP A 779 -36.49 17.66 0.78
CA ASP A 779 -37.58 16.77 1.19
C ASP A 779 -37.15 15.89 2.37
N GLU A 780 -35.99 15.25 2.26
CA GLU A 780 -35.38 14.43 3.32
C GLU A 780 -35.11 15.26 4.59
N TYR A 781 -34.53 16.46 4.46
CA TYR A 781 -34.30 17.34 5.61
C TYR A 781 -35.59 17.71 6.35
N VAL A 782 -36.66 18.01 5.61
CA VAL A 782 -37.96 18.35 6.21
C VAL A 782 -38.56 17.13 6.92
N ASP A 783 -38.49 15.95 6.32
CA ASP A 783 -38.96 14.72 6.95
C ASP A 783 -38.18 14.38 8.23
N ASP A 784 -36.85 14.51 8.18
CA ASP A 784 -35.99 14.26 9.33
C ASP A 784 -36.30 15.22 10.49
N GLU A 785 -36.41 16.52 10.24
CA GLU A 785 -36.75 17.50 11.28
C GLU A 785 -38.16 17.31 11.85
N LEU A 786 -39.15 16.98 11.02
CA LEU A 786 -40.51 16.70 11.50
C LEU A 786 -40.56 15.40 12.30
N SER A 787 -39.76 14.39 11.96
CA SER A 787 -39.70 13.11 12.68
C SER A 787 -39.08 13.22 14.08
N ARG A 788 -38.27 14.26 14.33
CA ARG A 788 -37.65 14.56 15.62
C ARG A 788 -38.63 15.15 16.64
N LEU A 789 -39.81 15.57 16.21
CA LEU A 789 -40.83 16.15 17.10
C LEU A 789 -41.51 15.04 17.92
N GLU A 790 -41.57 15.23 19.25
CA GLU A 790 -42.07 14.22 20.19
C GLU A 790 -43.58 13.94 20.04
N ASP A 791 -44.36 14.94 19.62
CA ASP A 791 -45.82 14.84 19.49
C ASP A 791 -46.23 14.77 18.02
N THR A 792 -47.18 13.88 17.72
CA THR A 792 -47.74 13.72 16.36
C THR A 792 -48.83 14.75 16.03
N ASP A 793 -49.32 15.51 17.02
CA ASP A 793 -50.30 16.57 16.80
C ASP A 793 -49.62 17.95 16.69
N PRO A 794 -49.67 18.62 15.52
CA PRO A 794 -49.09 19.96 15.35
C PRO A 794 -49.64 21.03 16.30
N GLN A 795 -50.81 20.81 16.91
CA GLN A 795 -51.37 21.74 17.90
C GLN A 795 -50.56 21.79 19.20
N ASN A 796 -49.83 20.72 19.53
CA ASN A 796 -49.04 20.61 20.75
C ASN A 796 -47.57 20.98 20.56
N TRP A 797 -47.17 21.37 19.34
CA TRP A 797 -45.78 21.70 19.04
C TRP A 797 -45.33 23.02 19.65
N GLU A 798 -44.05 23.08 20.03
CA GLU A 798 -43.37 24.34 20.32
C GLU A 798 -43.00 25.06 19.02
N TRP A 799 -43.98 25.75 18.44
CA TRP A 799 -43.86 26.42 17.14
C TRP A 799 -42.69 27.41 17.03
N ASP A 800 -42.25 28.02 18.13
CA ASP A 800 -41.08 28.92 18.12
C ASP A 800 -39.78 28.16 17.79
N ASN A 801 -39.59 26.94 18.31
CA ASN A 801 -38.43 26.11 18.00
C ASN A 801 -38.49 25.58 16.58
N VAL A 802 -39.67 25.10 16.16
CA VAL A 802 -39.92 24.64 14.77
C VAL A 802 -39.62 25.78 13.78
N LYS A 803 -40.12 26.98 14.06
CA LYS A 803 -39.84 28.19 13.28
C LYS A 803 -38.35 28.52 13.24
N GLN A 804 -37.67 28.44 14.37
CA GLN A 804 -36.23 28.71 14.43
C GLN A 804 -35.43 27.75 13.55
N ASN A 805 -35.70 26.44 13.60
CA ASN A 805 -34.98 25.42 12.83
C ASN A 805 -35.18 25.59 11.32
N PHE A 806 -36.42 25.75 10.86
CA PHE A 806 -36.70 25.91 9.42
C PHE A 806 -36.25 27.28 8.89
N SER A 807 -36.31 28.34 9.70
CA SER A 807 -35.76 29.65 9.32
C SER A 807 -34.23 29.65 9.31
N SER A 808 -33.59 28.84 10.18
CA SER A 808 -32.14 28.72 10.21
C SER A 808 -31.55 27.98 9.02
N HIS A 809 -32.31 27.09 8.38
CA HIS A 809 -31.81 26.29 7.26
C HIS A 809 -32.40 26.71 5.91
N LEU A 810 -33.72 26.86 5.83
CA LEU A 810 -34.44 27.08 4.56
C LEU A 810 -34.87 28.53 4.33
N LEU A 811 -34.67 29.43 5.30
CA LEU A 811 -35.24 30.79 5.31
C LEU A 811 -36.77 30.80 5.22
N VAL A 812 -37.42 29.70 5.62
CA VAL A 812 -38.88 29.58 5.67
C VAL A 812 -39.36 30.07 7.02
N ASP A 813 -40.31 31.01 7.01
CA ASP A 813 -41.03 31.42 8.21
C ASP A 813 -42.31 30.60 8.34
N ILE A 814 -42.37 29.75 9.37
CA ILE A 814 -43.51 28.89 9.64
C ILE A 814 -44.19 29.30 10.95
N SER A 815 -45.53 29.35 10.92
CA SER A 815 -46.36 29.50 12.09
C SER A 815 -47.67 28.70 11.92
N SER A 816 -48.30 28.35 13.04
CA SER A 816 -49.59 27.64 13.02
C SER A 816 -50.65 28.41 12.22
N GLU A 817 -50.66 29.74 12.34
CA GLU A 817 -51.62 30.63 11.67
C GLU A 817 -51.37 30.65 10.16
N ALA A 818 -50.10 30.69 9.74
CA ALA A 818 -49.74 30.69 8.32
C ALA A 818 -50.17 29.39 7.62
N VAL A 819 -50.00 28.24 8.27
CA VAL A 819 -50.42 26.94 7.72
C VAL A 819 -51.96 26.86 7.68
N GLN A 820 -52.64 27.30 8.73
CA GLN A 820 -54.12 27.36 8.78
C GLN A 820 -54.70 28.28 7.70
N GLU A 821 -54.06 29.42 7.44
CA GLU A 821 -54.49 30.39 6.41
C GLU A 821 -54.41 29.80 5.01
N VAL A 822 -53.32 29.09 4.68
CA VAL A 822 -53.16 28.42 3.39
C VAL A 822 -54.12 27.25 3.21
N LYS A 823 -54.39 26.50 4.29
CA LYS A 823 -55.32 25.35 4.26
C LYS A 823 -56.79 25.76 4.23
N GLY A 824 -57.14 26.88 4.88
CA GLY A 824 -58.53 27.33 5.05
C GLY A 824 -59.35 26.57 6.10
N ASN A 825 -58.69 25.88 7.04
CA ASN A 825 -59.32 25.18 8.17
C ASN A 825 -58.43 25.25 9.44
N ASN A 826 -59.02 25.17 10.63
CA ASN A 826 -58.32 25.27 11.91
C ASN A 826 -57.53 24.01 12.30
N GLU A 827 -57.94 22.83 11.82
CA GLU A 827 -57.22 21.59 12.07
C GLU A 827 -56.10 21.41 11.04
N ILE A 828 -54.86 21.29 11.51
CA ILE A 828 -53.65 21.08 10.71
C ILE A 828 -53.06 19.70 11.02
N SER A 829 -52.66 18.97 10.00
CA SER A 829 -51.94 17.70 10.12
C SER A 829 -50.46 17.91 9.80
N ILE A 830 -49.61 16.96 10.22
CA ILE A 830 -48.17 16.96 9.89
C ILE A 830 -47.97 17.07 8.38
N GLU A 831 -48.79 16.38 7.59
CA GLU A 831 -48.72 16.40 6.13
C GLU A 831 -49.02 17.80 5.56
N ASP A 832 -49.94 18.55 6.18
CA ASP A 832 -50.21 19.93 5.74
C ASP A 832 -49.03 20.85 6.04
N VAL A 833 -48.39 20.66 7.21
CA VAL A 833 -47.20 21.41 7.61
C VAL A 833 -46.03 21.08 6.68
N ARG A 834 -45.78 19.80 6.42
CA ARG A 834 -44.78 19.30 5.47
C ARG A 834 -44.94 19.95 4.10
N ASN A 835 -46.14 19.87 3.52
CA ASN A 835 -46.42 20.43 2.21
C ASN A 835 -46.28 21.96 2.19
N PHE A 836 -46.66 22.66 3.26
CA PHE A 836 -46.43 24.11 3.37
C PHE A 836 -44.94 24.45 3.34
N ILE A 837 -44.12 23.76 4.15
CA ILE A 837 -42.66 23.99 4.21
C ILE A 837 -42.02 23.74 2.85
N LEU A 838 -42.34 22.61 2.21
CA LEU A 838 -41.75 22.25 0.91
C LEU A 838 -42.11 23.24 -0.19
N ASN A 839 -43.35 23.72 -0.22
CA ASN A 839 -43.76 24.73 -1.20
C ASN A 839 -43.02 26.06 -0.96
N GLN A 840 -42.92 26.50 0.30
CA GLN A 840 -42.18 27.72 0.63
C GLN A 840 -40.68 27.60 0.33
N ALA A 841 -40.06 26.47 0.69
CA ALA A 841 -38.66 26.20 0.38
C ALA A 841 -38.41 26.22 -1.14
N LYS A 842 -39.30 25.58 -1.91
CA LYS A 842 -39.24 25.59 -3.37
C LYS A 842 -39.38 26.99 -3.96
N GLU A 843 -40.27 27.83 -3.41
CA GLU A 843 -40.40 29.23 -3.84
C GLU A 843 -39.13 30.03 -3.55
N VAL A 844 -38.52 29.86 -2.36
CA VAL A 844 -37.23 30.50 -2.02
C VAL A 844 -36.13 30.07 -2.98
N TYR A 845 -36.05 28.77 -3.28
CA TYR A 845 -35.08 28.20 -4.20
C TYR A 845 -35.25 28.75 -5.63
N GLN A 846 -36.48 28.71 -6.17
CA GLN A 846 -36.81 29.24 -7.49
C GLN A 846 -36.54 30.74 -7.59
N THR A 847 -36.81 31.49 -6.53
CA THR A 847 -36.50 32.93 -6.47
C THR A 847 -34.99 33.14 -6.58
N ARG A 848 -34.18 32.39 -5.82
CA ARG A 848 -32.72 32.47 -5.90
C ARG A 848 -32.21 32.10 -7.30
N GLU A 849 -32.74 31.03 -7.88
CA GLU A 849 -32.39 30.59 -9.23
C GLU A 849 -32.69 31.69 -10.26
N SER A 850 -33.82 32.40 -10.15
CA SER A 850 -34.19 33.48 -11.06
C SER A 850 -33.30 34.73 -10.96
N LEU A 851 -32.61 34.92 -9.83
CA LEU A 851 -31.75 36.07 -9.57
C LEU A 851 -30.31 35.86 -10.07
N LEU A 852 -29.97 34.64 -10.50
CA LEU A 852 -28.62 34.25 -10.88
C LEU A 852 -28.59 33.67 -12.30
N PRO A 853 -27.47 33.78 -13.03
CA PRO A 853 -27.29 33.02 -14.26
C PRO A 853 -27.32 31.51 -13.96
N VAL A 854 -27.96 30.73 -14.83
CA VAL A 854 -28.14 29.28 -14.65
C VAL A 854 -26.81 28.57 -14.37
N GLU A 855 -25.76 28.86 -15.16
CA GLU A 855 -24.43 28.24 -14.96
C GLU A 855 -23.81 28.55 -13.59
N VAL A 856 -24.07 29.75 -13.04
CA VAL A 856 -23.57 30.15 -11.71
C VAL A 856 -24.31 29.39 -10.62
N MET A 857 -25.63 29.26 -10.74
CA MET A 857 -26.46 28.52 -9.79
C MET A 857 -26.08 27.03 -9.79
N ARG A 858 -26.03 26.37 -10.97
CA ARG A 858 -25.63 24.96 -11.09
C ARG A 858 -24.21 24.71 -10.59
N GLY A 859 -23.27 25.62 -10.87
CA GLY A 859 -21.90 25.54 -10.35
C GLY A 859 -21.82 25.70 -8.82
N PHE A 860 -22.63 26.60 -8.25
CA PHE A 860 -22.73 26.81 -6.81
C PHE A 860 -23.32 25.61 -6.09
N GLU A 861 -24.41 25.04 -6.62
CA GLU A 861 -25.04 23.81 -6.12
C GLU A 861 -24.04 22.67 -6.00
N LYS A 862 -23.33 22.37 -7.09
CA LYS A 862 -22.29 21.32 -7.13
C LYS A 862 -21.18 21.61 -6.12
N PHE A 863 -20.72 22.85 -6.04
CA PHE A 863 -19.68 23.23 -5.07
C PHE A 863 -20.13 22.99 -3.63
N VAL A 864 -21.37 23.38 -3.28
CA VAL A 864 -21.90 23.20 -1.93
C VAL A 864 -22.04 21.72 -1.59
N VAL A 865 -22.64 20.93 -2.47
CA VAL A 865 -22.82 19.47 -2.27
C VAL A 865 -21.47 18.78 -2.09
N LEU A 866 -20.53 18.97 -3.03
CA LEU A 866 -19.21 18.33 -2.98
C LEU A 866 -18.45 18.72 -1.70
N ARG A 867 -18.48 20.01 -1.33
CA ARG A 867 -17.77 20.50 -0.14
C ARG A 867 -18.37 19.97 1.16
N SER A 868 -19.70 19.93 1.27
CA SER A 868 -20.37 19.40 2.47
C SER A 868 -20.12 17.90 2.63
N ILE A 869 -20.20 17.13 1.53
CA ILE A 869 -19.87 15.69 1.54
C ILE A 869 -18.41 15.49 1.95
N ASP A 870 -17.46 16.21 1.34
CA ASP A 870 -16.02 16.02 1.62
C ASP A 870 -15.67 16.32 3.08
N GLU A 871 -16.26 17.36 3.65
CA GLU A 871 -16.04 17.75 5.04
C GLU A 871 -16.55 16.68 6.01
N LYS A 872 -17.83 16.29 5.88
CA LYS A 872 -18.47 15.30 6.76
C LYS A 872 -17.88 13.90 6.58
N TRP A 873 -17.57 13.51 5.34
CA TRP A 873 -16.92 12.24 5.06
C TRP A 873 -15.53 12.15 5.69
N LYS A 874 -14.73 13.21 5.61
CA LYS A 874 -13.40 13.25 6.23
C LYS A 874 -13.48 13.11 7.76
N ASP A 875 -14.43 13.76 8.39
CA ASP A 875 -14.65 13.66 9.83
C ASP A 875 -15.14 12.25 10.22
N HIS A 876 -16.01 11.65 9.41
CA HIS A 876 -16.44 10.26 9.57
C HIS A 876 -15.27 9.27 9.43
N LEU A 877 -14.39 9.43 8.43
CA LEU A 877 -13.20 8.60 8.28
C LEU A 877 -12.31 8.62 9.53
N TYR A 878 -12.13 9.80 10.14
CA TYR A 878 -11.38 9.93 11.38
C TYR A 878 -12.06 9.22 12.55
N ALA A 879 -13.38 9.40 12.69
CA ALA A 879 -14.14 8.73 13.72
C ALA A 879 -14.14 7.19 13.55
N MET A 880 -14.16 6.71 12.31
CA MET A 880 -14.07 5.27 11.99
C MET A 880 -12.68 4.68 12.26
N ASP A 881 -11.60 5.44 12.05
CA ASP A 881 -10.25 5.03 12.43
C ASP A 881 -10.14 4.90 13.97
N GLN A 882 -10.66 5.87 14.73
CA GLN A 882 -10.73 5.84 16.20
C GLN A 882 -11.56 4.65 16.73
N LEU A 883 -12.73 4.43 16.12
CA LEU A 883 -13.58 3.29 16.47
C LEU A 883 -12.85 1.97 16.26
N ARG A 884 -12.15 1.82 15.13
CA ARG A 884 -11.39 0.58 14.81
C ARG A 884 -10.29 0.31 15.84
N GLU A 885 -9.59 1.33 16.32
CA GLU A 885 -8.55 1.17 17.33
C GLU A 885 -9.13 0.79 18.70
N GLY A 886 -10.23 1.45 19.10
CA GLY A 886 -10.90 1.21 20.39
C GLY A 886 -11.71 -0.08 20.49
N ILE A 887 -12.23 -0.62 19.38
CA ILE A 887 -13.18 -1.75 19.39
C ILE A 887 -12.56 -3.06 19.91
N ASN A 888 -11.24 -3.21 19.80
CA ASN A 888 -10.53 -4.40 20.29
C ASN A 888 -10.66 -4.57 21.81
N LEU A 889 -10.88 -3.48 22.56
CA LEU A 889 -11.11 -3.52 24.00
C LEU A 889 -12.49 -4.10 24.36
N ARG A 890 -13.45 -4.15 23.42
CA ARG A 890 -14.77 -4.75 23.66
C ARG A 890 -14.76 -6.28 23.60
N ALA A 891 -13.69 -6.89 23.04
CA ALA A 891 -13.49 -8.34 23.06
C ALA A 891 -13.41 -8.91 24.49
N TYR A 892 -12.98 -8.09 25.46
CA TYR A 892 -12.96 -8.45 26.89
C TYR A 892 -14.38 -8.69 27.46
N GLY A 893 -15.42 -8.12 26.84
CA GLY A 893 -16.83 -8.30 27.21
C GLY A 893 -17.54 -9.47 26.54
N GLN A 894 -16.83 -10.40 25.89
CA GLN A 894 -17.39 -11.55 25.13
C GLN A 894 -18.30 -11.19 23.94
N LYS A 895 -18.26 -9.93 23.49
CA LYS A 895 -18.92 -9.49 22.25
C LYS A 895 -17.96 -9.64 21.06
N ASN A 896 -18.50 -9.86 19.86
CA ASN A 896 -17.70 -9.92 18.63
C ASN A 896 -17.36 -8.48 18.18
N PRO A 897 -16.08 -8.07 18.17
CA PRO A 897 -15.69 -6.71 17.82
C PRO A 897 -16.14 -6.27 16.42
N LEU A 898 -16.15 -7.17 15.43
CA LEU A 898 -16.54 -6.85 14.06
C LEU A 898 -18.04 -6.52 13.96
N LEU A 899 -18.89 -7.20 14.74
CA LEU A 899 -20.33 -6.92 14.75
C LEU A 899 -20.64 -5.57 15.39
N GLU A 900 -19.95 -5.25 16.48
CA GLU A 900 -20.08 -3.95 17.16
C GLU A 900 -19.53 -2.83 16.25
N TYR A 901 -18.36 -3.03 15.61
CA TYR A 901 -17.81 -2.10 14.62
C TYR A 901 -18.80 -1.83 13.47
N LYS A 902 -19.44 -2.87 12.94
CA LYS A 902 -20.44 -2.73 11.88
C LYS A 902 -21.67 -1.97 12.36
N SER A 903 -22.16 -2.25 13.57
CA SER A 903 -23.35 -1.60 14.13
C SER A 903 -23.10 -0.12 14.42
N GLU A 904 -22.05 0.19 15.17
CA GLU A 904 -21.68 1.56 15.54
C GLU A 904 -21.26 2.36 14.30
N GLY A 905 -20.46 1.76 13.42
CA GLY A 905 -20.04 2.41 12.18
C GLY A 905 -21.19 2.69 11.22
N PHE A 906 -22.23 1.86 11.20
CA PHE A 906 -23.44 2.12 10.41
C PHE A 906 -24.26 3.27 11.01
N GLN A 907 -24.43 3.31 12.33
CA GLN A 907 -25.12 4.41 13.00
C GLN A 907 -24.41 5.74 12.76
N MET A 908 -23.08 5.79 12.95
CA MET A 908 -22.26 6.97 12.67
C MET A 908 -22.39 7.42 11.21
N PHE A 909 -22.48 6.48 10.27
CA PHE A 909 -22.68 6.79 8.86
C PHE A 909 -24.06 7.39 8.57
N GLN A 910 -25.13 6.86 9.18
CA GLN A 910 -26.47 7.45 9.06
C GLN A 910 -26.51 8.87 9.61
N GLU A 911 -25.94 9.09 10.79
CA GLU A 911 -25.82 10.42 11.41
C GLU A 911 -25.03 11.37 10.48
N MET A 912 -23.90 10.92 9.93
CA MET A 912 -23.11 11.68 8.97
C MET A 912 -23.91 12.07 7.70
N MET A 913 -24.74 11.16 7.17
CA MET A 913 -25.57 11.46 5.99
C MET A 913 -26.60 12.55 6.29
N VAL A 914 -27.31 12.45 7.42
CA VAL A 914 -28.27 13.47 7.86
C VAL A 914 -27.59 14.82 8.04
N ASP A 915 -26.46 14.85 8.75
CA ASP A 915 -25.62 16.02 8.95
C ASP A 915 -25.16 16.66 7.63
N THR A 916 -24.85 15.83 6.63
CA THR A 916 -24.42 16.27 5.30
C THR A 916 -25.56 16.96 4.57
N THR A 917 -26.77 16.36 4.60
CA THR A 917 -27.97 16.94 4.02
C THR A 917 -28.33 18.27 4.68
N GLU A 918 -28.38 18.32 6.01
CA GLU A 918 -28.64 19.53 6.80
C GLU A 918 -27.65 20.67 6.45
N THR A 919 -26.35 20.36 6.49
CA THR A 919 -25.29 21.33 6.16
C THR A 919 -25.38 21.82 4.71
N THR A 920 -25.72 20.92 3.78
CA THR A 920 -25.87 21.25 2.35
C THR A 920 -27.03 22.19 2.13
N VAL A 921 -28.20 21.87 2.71
CA VAL A 921 -29.40 22.70 2.65
C VAL A 921 -29.15 24.08 3.27
N GLU A 922 -28.55 24.15 4.45
CA GLU A 922 -28.21 25.42 5.11
C GLU A 922 -27.35 26.31 4.20
N ARG A 923 -26.24 25.75 3.70
CA ARG A 923 -25.28 26.47 2.86
C ARG A 923 -25.91 26.95 1.58
N LEU A 924 -26.74 26.13 0.95
CA LEU A 924 -27.39 26.46 -0.31
C LEU A 924 -28.35 27.65 -0.16
N TYR A 925 -29.18 27.65 0.88
CA TYR A 925 -30.20 28.66 1.10
C TYR A 925 -29.66 29.94 1.74
N ARG A 926 -28.63 29.86 2.60
CA ARG A 926 -28.13 31.01 3.36
C ARG A 926 -26.93 31.73 2.74
N THR A 927 -26.10 31.05 1.98
CA THR A 927 -24.89 31.69 1.44
C THR A 927 -25.27 32.82 0.49
N GLN A 928 -24.79 34.03 0.74
CA GLN A 928 -24.99 35.17 -0.16
C GLN A 928 -24.00 35.11 -1.31
N ILE A 929 -24.50 35.06 -2.53
CA ILE A 929 -23.68 35.09 -3.74
C ILE A 929 -23.51 36.55 -4.15
N GLN A 930 -22.52 37.24 -3.58
CA GLN A 930 -22.17 38.62 -3.98
C GLN A 930 -20.95 38.64 -4.91
N GLY A 931 -21.03 39.37 -6.01
CA GLY A 931 -19.89 39.68 -6.88
C GLY A 931 -19.45 38.59 -7.86
N MET A 932 -20.31 37.59 -8.15
CA MET A 932 -20.04 36.56 -9.15
C MET A 932 -20.62 36.97 -10.52
N ASP A 933 -19.88 37.78 -11.28
CA ASP A 933 -20.18 38.01 -12.71
C ASP A 933 -19.84 36.79 -13.59
N THR A 934 -19.18 35.78 -13.00
CA THR A 934 -18.80 34.50 -13.60
C THR A 934 -18.96 33.40 -12.55
N ALA A 935 -19.28 32.17 -12.99
CA ALA A 935 -19.38 31.01 -12.11
C ALA A 935 -18.13 30.91 -11.20
N PRO A 936 -18.27 30.52 -9.92
CA PRO A 936 -17.14 30.37 -9.03
C PRO A 936 -16.11 29.44 -9.66
N GLN A 937 -14.99 29.99 -10.14
CA GLN A 937 -13.82 29.18 -10.41
C GLN A 937 -13.31 28.75 -9.04
N MET A 938 -13.50 27.47 -8.71
CA MET A 938 -12.83 26.89 -7.55
C MET A 938 -11.35 27.21 -7.70
N PRO A 939 -10.71 27.87 -6.71
CA PRO A 939 -9.29 28.16 -6.82
C PRO A 939 -8.58 26.83 -7.08
N VAL A 940 -7.84 26.77 -8.20
CA VAL A 940 -6.89 25.69 -8.53
C VAL A 940 -5.70 25.79 -7.58
N GLY A 941 -5.97 25.83 -6.28
CA GLY A 941 -4.99 25.56 -5.28
C GLY A 941 -4.74 24.08 -5.35
N ARG A 942 -3.73 23.67 -6.13
CA ARG A 942 -3.07 22.36 -5.93
C ARG A 942 -2.97 22.18 -4.42
N THR A 943 -3.68 21.20 -3.87
CA THR A 943 -3.64 20.83 -2.46
C THR A 943 -2.17 20.65 -2.09
N ARG A 944 -1.55 21.69 -1.52
CA ARG A 944 -0.08 21.80 -1.46
C ARG A 944 0.54 20.82 -0.46
N ASN A 945 -0.28 20.11 0.33
CA ASN A 945 0.11 19.27 1.45
C ASN A 945 -0.71 17.95 1.55
N VAL A 946 -1.00 17.29 0.44
CA VAL A 946 -1.59 15.94 0.46
C VAL A 946 -0.48 14.92 0.26
N GLN A 947 -0.33 13.99 1.20
CA GLN A 947 0.65 12.91 1.15
C GLN A 947 -0.08 11.59 0.93
N ALA A 948 0.31 10.87 -0.12
CA ALA A 948 -0.10 9.50 -0.34
C ALA A 948 0.75 8.59 0.55
N GLN A 949 0.10 7.77 1.36
CA GLN A 949 0.71 6.81 2.25
C GLN A 949 0.49 5.39 1.71
N HIS A 950 1.31 5.04 0.72
CA HIS A 950 1.65 3.68 0.26
C HIS A 950 2.73 3.80 -0.82
N ASP A 951 3.74 4.63 -0.56
CA ASP A 951 4.83 4.81 -1.52
C ASP A 951 5.71 3.56 -1.49
N GLU A 952 5.67 2.79 -2.57
CA GLU A 952 6.85 2.02 -2.94
C GLU A 952 7.96 3.00 -3.33
N THR A 953 9.12 2.74 -2.74
CA THR A 953 10.44 3.35 -2.85
C THR A 953 11.03 3.57 -4.25
N THR A 954 10.26 4.19 -5.13
CA THR A 954 10.63 4.61 -6.47
C THR A 954 10.54 6.14 -6.49
N GLY A 955 11.59 6.85 -6.91
CA GLY A 955 11.48 8.29 -7.16
C GLY A 955 12.44 9.27 -6.46
N MET A 956 13.47 8.83 -5.71
CA MET A 956 14.52 9.76 -5.25
C MET A 956 15.62 9.93 -6.32
N GLY A 957 15.24 10.56 -7.44
CA GLY A 957 16.20 11.14 -8.38
C GLY A 957 16.80 12.39 -7.75
N PHE A 958 18.06 12.32 -7.31
CA PHE A 958 18.83 13.50 -6.94
C PHE A 958 19.10 14.35 -8.20
N SER A 959 18.19 15.25 -8.55
CA SER A 959 18.60 16.52 -9.15
C SER A 959 18.98 17.44 -8.00
N SER A 960 20.29 17.58 -7.73
CA SER A 960 20.79 18.61 -6.83
C SER A 960 20.23 19.97 -7.28
N PRO A 961 19.60 20.76 -6.39
CA PRO A 961 19.36 22.16 -6.69
C PRO A 961 20.71 22.80 -6.98
N SER A 962 20.80 23.52 -8.09
CA SER A 962 22.00 24.31 -8.35
C SER A 962 22.16 25.34 -7.21
N MET A 963 23.39 25.61 -6.77
CA MET A 963 23.69 26.62 -5.73
C MET A 963 23.20 28.04 -6.08
N GLN A 964 22.58 28.25 -7.24
CA GLN A 964 21.92 29.49 -7.63
C GLN A 964 20.43 29.56 -7.22
N GLU A 965 19.76 28.44 -6.93
CA GLU A 965 18.36 28.44 -6.47
C GLU A 965 18.24 28.80 -4.98
N GLN A 966 19.22 28.43 -4.15
CA GLN A 966 19.28 28.87 -2.75
C GLN A 966 19.59 30.37 -2.57
N ALA A 967 20.07 31.06 -3.61
CA ALA A 967 20.34 32.49 -3.56
C ALA A 967 19.17 33.35 -4.09
N ALA A 968 18.14 32.75 -4.70
CA ALA A 968 17.06 33.47 -5.36
C ALA A 968 15.79 33.63 -4.49
N GLU A 969 15.56 32.76 -3.50
CA GLU A 969 14.45 32.91 -2.54
C GLU A 969 14.66 34.08 -1.56
N SER A 970 15.85 34.66 -1.50
CA SER A 970 16.18 35.78 -0.60
C SER A 970 16.09 37.17 -1.24
N SER A 971 15.71 37.34 -2.53
CA SER A 971 15.82 38.65 -3.19
C SER A 971 14.71 39.08 -4.18
N GLY A 972 13.56 38.42 -4.23
CA GLY A 972 12.28 39.03 -4.68
C GLY A 972 12.26 39.88 -5.96
N ALA A 973 12.88 39.47 -7.07
CA ALA A 973 12.80 40.18 -8.35
C ALA A 973 12.43 39.24 -9.53
N PRO A 974 11.57 39.66 -10.49
CA PRO A 974 11.13 38.82 -11.61
C PRO A 974 12.22 38.68 -12.69
N LYS A 975 12.40 37.46 -13.22
CA LYS A 975 13.39 37.11 -14.27
C LYS A 975 12.89 37.43 -15.68
N GLN A 976 13.77 37.97 -16.54
CA GLN A 976 13.65 37.87 -18.00
C GLN A 976 14.42 36.62 -18.51
N PRO A 977 14.01 36.00 -19.64
CA PRO A 977 14.62 34.76 -20.12
C PRO A 977 15.99 35.00 -20.76
N ILE A 978 17.00 34.25 -20.29
CA ILE A 978 18.36 34.23 -20.83
C ILE A 978 18.42 33.19 -21.97
N LYS A 979 18.85 33.60 -23.16
CA LYS A 979 19.26 32.69 -24.24
C LYS A 979 20.53 31.97 -23.82
N VAL A 980 20.51 30.64 -23.83
CA VAL A 980 21.67 29.79 -23.54
C VAL A 980 22.47 29.61 -24.82
N ASP A 981 23.70 30.13 -24.86
CA ASP A 981 24.65 29.88 -25.95
C ASP A 981 25.26 28.47 -25.86
N ASP A 982 25.58 27.90 -27.04
CA ASP A 982 26.08 26.53 -27.23
C ASP A 982 27.36 26.21 -26.43
N LYS A 983 27.36 25.05 -25.76
CA LYS A 983 28.50 24.58 -24.95
C LYS A 983 29.64 24.05 -25.84
N ILE A 984 30.77 24.77 -25.85
CA ILE A 984 32.01 24.37 -26.54
C ILE A 984 32.64 23.12 -25.90
N GLY A 985 33.02 22.15 -26.73
CA GLY A 985 33.54 20.86 -26.30
C GLY A 985 34.95 20.92 -25.69
N ARG A 986 35.21 20.13 -24.65
CA ARG A 986 36.46 20.15 -23.85
C ARG A 986 37.78 20.01 -24.66
N ASN A 987 37.74 19.35 -25.82
CA ASN A 987 38.91 19.15 -26.70
C ASN A 987 38.92 20.04 -27.95
N GLU A 988 37.88 20.85 -28.13
CA GLU A 988 37.72 21.74 -29.28
C GLU A 988 38.77 22.87 -29.22
N LYS A 989 39.34 23.23 -30.37
CA LYS A 989 40.44 24.20 -30.43
C LYS A 989 39.90 25.61 -30.63
N ILE A 990 40.08 26.46 -29.63
CA ILE A 990 39.72 27.87 -29.64
C ILE A 990 40.93 28.75 -29.93
N LYS A 991 40.70 29.92 -30.51
CA LYS A 991 41.73 30.93 -30.77
C LYS A 991 41.91 31.84 -29.56
N LEU A 992 43.15 32.08 -29.18
CA LEU A 992 43.54 33.05 -28.16
C LEU A 992 44.58 34.01 -28.73
N VAL A 993 44.57 35.26 -28.30
CA VAL A 993 45.53 36.30 -28.64
C VAL A 993 46.50 36.48 -27.47
N SER A 994 47.80 36.47 -27.74
CA SER A 994 48.81 36.77 -26.72
C SER A 994 48.78 38.25 -26.30
N PRO A 995 49.35 38.62 -25.13
CA PRO A 995 49.56 40.02 -24.78
C PRO A 995 50.36 40.83 -25.82
N SER A 996 51.14 40.14 -26.65
CA SER A 996 51.91 40.72 -27.77
C SER A 996 51.14 40.78 -29.10
N GLY A 997 49.85 40.44 -29.10
CA GLY A 997 48.96 40.56 -30.26
C GLY A 997 48.99 39.39 -31.25
N LYS A 998 49.62 38.25 -30.91
CA LYS A 998 49.75 37.10 -31.81
C LYS A 998 48.70 36.03 -31.51
N GLU A 999 47.96 35.61 -32.53
CA GLU A 999 46.94 34.56 -32.41
C GLU A 999 47.55 33.15 -32.34
N ILE A 1000 47.06 32.33 -31.41
CA ILE A 1000 47.37 30.92 -31.26
C ILE A 1000 46.09 30.09 -31.08
N LYS A 1001 46.10 28.81 -31.49
CA LYS A 1001 44.96 27.88 -31.30
C LYS A 1001 45.28 26.85 -30.23
N VAL A 1002 44.47 26.79 -29.17
CA VAL A 1002 44.64 25.87 -28.04
C VAL A 1002 43.35 25.10 -27.74
N LYS A 1003 43.45 23.87 -27.21
CA LYS A 1003 42.27 23.09 -26.81
C LYS A 1003 41.58 23.78 -25.63
N TYR A 1004 40.25 23.80 -25.62
CA TYR A 1004 39.42 24.47 -24.61
C TYR A 1004 39.81 24.09 -23.17
N LYS A 1005 40.15 22.82 -22.90
CA LYS A 1005 40.64 22.39 -21.58
C LYS A 1005 41.91 23.09 -21.08
N LYS A 1006 42.68 23.74 -21.95
CA LYS A 1006 43.88 24.51 -21.60
C LYS A 1006 43.61 26.03 -21.53
N ILE A 1007 42.38 26.49 -21.78
CA ILE A 1007 42.06 27.93 -21.86
C ILE A 1007 42.44 28.68 -20.58
N GLN A 1008 42.05 28.17 -19.41
CA GLN A 1008 42.36 28.79 -18.12
C GLN A 1008 43.87 28.98 -17.91
N GLN A 1009 44.67 28.03 -18.38
CA GLN A 1009 46.14 28.11 -18.26
C GLN A 1009 46.71 29.27 -19.08
N TYR A 1010 46.16 29.53 -20.28
CA TYR A 1010 46.60 30.63 -21.14
C TYR A 1010 45.99 31.98 -20.73
N LEU A 1011 44.74 32.01 -20.25
CA LEU A 1011 44.13 33.21 -19.67
C LEU A 1011 44.93 33.70 -18.45
N ASN A 1012 45.38 32.79 -17.58
CA ASN A 1012 46.24 33.12 -16.44
C ASN A 1012 47.63 33.64 -16.87
N GLN A 1013 48.06 33.38 -18.10
CA GLN A 1013 49.29 33.92 -18.70
C GLN A 1013 49.04 35.23 -19.48
N GLY A 1014 47.84 35.81 -19.37
CA GLY A 1014 47.48 37.09 -19.97
C GLY A 1014 46.98 37.01 -21.43
N TYR A 1015 46.75 35.80 -21.96
CA TYR A 1015 46.12 35.67 -23.27
C TYR A 1015 44.63 36.01 -23.18
N THR A 1016 44.07 36.59 -24.23
CA THR A 1016 42.63 36.89 -24.34
C THR A 1016 41.98 36.02 -25.41
N GLN A 1017 40.70 35.73 -25.27
CA GLN A 1017 39.98 35.00 -26.31
C GLN A 1017 39.76 35.91 -27.52
N ALA A 1018 40.08 35.40 -28.71
CA ALA A 1018 39.98 36.13 -29.97
C ALA A 1018 38.53 36.24 -30.45
#